data_AF-A0A7R8XCY6-F1
#
_entry.id   AF-A0A7R8XCY6-F1
#
_cell.length_a   1.000
_cell.length_b   1.000
_cell.length_c   1.000
_cell.angle_alpha   90.00
_cell.angle_beta   90.00
_cell.angle_gamma   90.00
#
_symmetry.space_group_name_H-M   'P 1'
#
loop_
_entity.id
_entity.type
_entity.pdbx_description
1 polymer ?
#
loop_
_entity_poly.entity_id
_entity_poly.type
_entity_poly.pdbx_seq_one_letter_code
_entity_poly.pdbx_strand_id
1 'polypeptide(L)'
;MVVKQIDLVWKRRFEIMVSRLDSICPMTDIAGRAQSQANIEVDIFLRVTNYEETLRQLDMYYGIIKRKILAYQSITLGIFPSFSEETDIGDVRTSINCAKAIWSLFQAYRRIDDDRGRSYELSQSAIKCMRGILQCWLRQASRIEKFKELQCHQNALHIKFHLETGEEVISEQNYGHLQASCSNIDVISLYLITLTQMINSGLQIIYTMDEVNFIQNLVYYVERAYRTPDFGMWERGSKYNNGTPEMHASSIGMAKSALEAINGLNLFGERGASWSVIYVDIDAHNRNRSIFEALLPRESSSKNTDASLLTTISYPAFATHDDAIYVQTKGKVIAKLKGEYGFKRFLRDGYGTVVEDPCRRFYYKGETKEFENIESEWPLFFAYLVIDGIFKGDQEQVKDYQKLLKKRVRRDKYGDPLIPQYYFVPVDSVSYEKQDPGSQPRVASKKGSSSSNVFLWGTSVYIISQLLVEGLLHVNEIDPIRRYLPSYTRPRRTGRYSAFQGTASDLVVQVVLIAESMRLQAMMATYGIQTQTPHEVEPVQIWPPSELIKIYKYLGISKKLGLDGRPARPIGALGTSKIYRICGQTVLCYPLIFEVSDFYLSHDMALLIDDIRTELQFVGRHWRLTGRPTICLLIREEHMRDPKFREMLDLLAQLKSGYCDGLKVRMGRLQNLMASSCIEHLDFLNLVDVNLLEVSPFQQLQHASIGYQSLTDIPKAIAYSEPRVNFEEFELKSTSEIMEALKMSDTMWAQSHLLCILLRREGFDYMIEGVSVRERLVLIERQAGMLKHWSVVRFCSSLLQKLVHSVSPCITSILVTGKQLTIGVVPKQEVVLDKPMAPSDIRSLIYSSITPDTHDIFQAVLQQEIILYAGKLISTHPDIFSGILKFRVGWVLRAMETYQKAFVGEEAEPLECCSPSEIRRLLFKVLTIEEWAEPESLIPYIRRQLEGCLGRVPPDFYQRVWQILSKASKGLIIGKNLLPQQPTLSEMTMSEHGFAIRIEEMLNSISCPEYRQVLVELVLVISTILTRNPELYFPEPVDLDDLLSKAFMLTEEGKVRGDMKPFFSASYAKVTGYLARAVVNHILSDDISSFNLDDQCCKVS
;
A
#
# COMPACT_ATOMS: atom_id res chain seq x y z
N MET A 1 -38.63 -25.48 58.09
CA MET A 1 -38.96 -26.37 56.94
C MET A 1 -38.86 -25.68 55.58
N VAL A 2 -39.13 -24.38 55.44
CA VAL A 2 -39.03 -23.66 54.14
C VAL A 2 -37.60 -23.58 53.59
N VAL A 3 -36.57 -23.48 54.44
CA VAL A 3 -35.16 -23.40 54.00
C VAL A 3 -34.66 -24.71 53.37
N LYS A 4 -35.12 -25.88 53.86
CA LYS A 4 -34.70 -27.18 53.31
C LYS A 4 -35.37 -27.53 51.97
N GLN A 5 -36.51 -26.91 51.64
CA GLN A 5 -37.17 -27.09 50.33
C GLN A 5 -36.56 -26.21 49.23
N ILE A 6 -36.01 -25.04 49.58
CA ILE A 6 -35.34 -24.15 48.62
C ILE A 6 -34.01 -24.75 48.15
N ASP A 7 -33.22 -25.34 49.05
CA ASP A 7 -31.94 -25.98 48.67
C ASP A 7 -32.12 -27.17 47.73
N LEU A 8 -33.16 -27.99 47.93
CA LEU A 8 -33.41 -29.15 47.05
C LEU A 8 -33.87 -28.74 45.64
N VAL A 9 -34.57 -27.62 45.51
CA VAL A 9 -35.01 -27.08 44.20
C VAL A 9 -33.84 -26.43 43.47
N TRP A 10 -32.96 -25.72 44.18
CA TRP A 10 -31.74 -25.14 43.60
C TRP A 10 -30.75 -26.22 43.16
N LYS A 11 -30.57 -27.28 43.96
CA LYS A 11 -29.65 -28.38 43.61
C LYS A 11 -30.11 -29.15 42.37
N ARG A 12 -31.41 -29.44 42.25
CA ARG A 12 -31.99 -30.05 41.03
C ARG A 12 -31.93 -29.15 39.80
N ARG A 13 -32.12 -27.83 39.94
CA ARG A 13 -31.96 -26.90 38.81
C ARG A 13 -30.50 -26.77 38.36
N PHE A 14 -29.55 -26.82 39.30
CA PHE A 14 -28.13 -26.78 38.99
C PHE A 14 -27.66 -28.06 38.27
N GLU A 15 -28.09 -29.23 38.73
CA GLU A 15 -27.77 -30.51 38.07
C GLU A 15 -28.36 -30.63 36.66
N ILE A 16 -29.58 -30.13 36.43
CA ILE A 16 -30.20 -30.09 35.09
C ILE A 16 -29.47 -29.09 34.17
N MET A 17 -28.99 -27.96 34.72
CA MET A 17 -28.23 -26.96 33.96
C MET A 17 -26.84 -27.45 33.57
N VAL A 18 -26.16 -28.20 34.45
CA VAL A 18 -24.87 -28.83 34.16
C VAL A 18 -25.02 -29.95 33.12
N SER A 19 -26.06 -30.77 33.19
CA SER A 19 -26.29 -31.85 32.20
C SER A 19 -26.61 -31.35 30.78
N ARG A 20 -27.05 -30.08 30.62
CA ARG A 20 -27.32 -29.47 29.30
C ARG A 20 -26.13 -28.71 28.72
N LEU A 21 -25.07 -28.47 29.49
CA LEU A 21 -23.87 -27.78 29.02
C LEU A 21 -22.84 -28.72 28.38
N ASP A 22 -22.92 -30.03 28.64
CA ASP A 22 -21.97 -31.03 28.11
C ASP A 22 -22.25 -31.52 26.67
N SER A 23 -23.17 -30.90 25.93
CA SER A 23 -23.54 -31.35 24.58
C SER A 23 -23.33 -30.34 23.45
N ILE A 24 -22.70 -29.18 23.69
CA ILE A 24 -22.40 -28.21 22.62
C ILE A 24 -21.00 -27.59 22.82
N CYS A 25 -20.10 -27.88 21.88
CA CYS A 25 -18.76 -27.33 21.63
C CYS A 25 -17.58 -27.75 22.55
N PRO A 26 -16.39 -28.04 21.97
CA PRO A 26 -15.20 -28.41 22.72
C PRO A 26 -14.51 -27.15 23.28
N MET A 27 -14.42 -27.02 24.60
CA MET A 27 -13.56 -26.02 25.26
C MET A 27 -12.20 -26.62 25.60
N THR A 28 -11.18 -26.22 24.85
CA THR A 28 -9.81 -26.09 25.35
C THR A 28 -9.65 -24.75 26.08
N ASP A 29 -8.71 -24.70 27.04
CA ASP A 29 -8.18 -23.51 27.74
C ASP A 29 -8.90 -22.92 28.97
N ILE A 30 -8.90 -23.67 30.08
CA ILE A 30 -8.92 -23.08 31.45
C ILE A 30 -7.77 -23.63 32.35
N ALA A 31 -6.82 -24.39 31.80
CA ALA A 31 -5.71 -24.98 32.58
C ALA A 31 -4.53 -24.03 32.88
N GLY A 32 -4.52 -22.80 32.33
CA GLY A 32 -3.31 -21.95 32.32
C GLY A 32 -3.04 -21.11 33.58
N ARG A 33 -3.95 -21.05 34.56
CA ARG A 33 -3.79 -20.14 35.74
C ARG A 33 -3.30 -20.82 37.03
N ALA A 34 -3.36 -22.14 37.13
CA ALA A 34 -2.93 -22.87 38.33
C ALA A 34 -1.49 -23.43 38.23
N GLN A 35 -0.91 -23.50 37.02
CA GLN A 35 0.46 -23.98 36.81
C GLN A 35 1.55 -22.93 37.10
N SER A 36 1.20 -21.66 37.32
CA SER A 36 2.20 -20.58 37.41
C SER A 36 2.92 -20.49 38.75
N GLN A 37 2.37 -20.99 39.86
CA GLN A 37 3.03 -20.91 41.17
C GLN A 37 3.86 -22.17 41.49
N ALA A 38 3.37 -23.36 41.13
CA ALA A 38 4.10 -24.61 41.31
C ALA A 38 5.31 -24.75 40.36
N ASN A 39 5.25 -24.15 39.16
CA ASN A 39 6.40 -24.12 38.24
C ASN A 39 7.52 -23.20 38.71
N ILE A 40 7.26 -22.17 39.53
CA ILE A 40 8.31 -21.24 39.97
C ILE A 40 9.26 -21.91 40.97
N GLU A 41 8.75 -22.75 41.89
CA GLU A 41 9.59 -23.43 42.87
C GLU A 41 10.43 -24.58 42.26
N VAL A 42 9.90 -25.26 41.23
CA VAL A 42 10.63 -26.30 40.48
C VAL A 42 11.68 -25.67 39.53
N ASP A 43 11.37 -24.52 38.94
CA ASP A 43 12.26 -23.77 38.04
C ASP A 43 13.41 -23.07 38.80
N ILE A 44 13.26 -22.80 40.10
CA ILE A 44 14.34 -22.30 40.97
C ILE A 44 15.30 -23.44 41.38
N PHE A 45 14.82 -24.66 41.59
CA PHE A 45 15.65 -25.80 42.00
C PHE A 45 16.45 -26.40 40.82
N LEU A 46 15.90 -26.37 39.60
CA LEU A 46 16.59 -26.77 38.36
C LEU A 46 17.65 -25.75 37.90
N ARG A 47 17.57 -24.49 38.34
CA ARG A 47 18.52 -23.42 37.96
C ARG A 47 19.92 -23.59 38.52
N VAL A 48 20.11 -24.30 39.64
CA VAL A 48 21.43 -24.37 40.31
C VAL A 48 22.34 -25.45 39.72
N THR A 49 21.79 -26.59 39.28
CA THR A 49 22.55 -27.68 38.63
C THR A 49 22.78 -27.46 37.13
N ASN A 50 21.93 -26.67 36.48
CA ASN A 50 22.01 -26.35 35.05
C ASN A 50 22.80 -25.04 34.76
N TYR A 51 23.20 -24.31 35.81
CA TYR A 51 23.88 -23.01 35.70
C TYR A 51 25.25 -23.12 35.04
N GLU A 52 26.11 -24.04 35.51
CA GLU A 52 27.46 -24.24 34.98
C GLU A 52 27.43 -24.75 33.53
N GLU A 53 26.48 -25.62 33.19
CA GLU A 53 26.30 -26.11 31.82
C GLU A 53 25.82 -25.01 30.88
N THR A 54 24.83 -24.20 31.31
CA THR A 54 24.35 -23.05 30.56
C THR A 54 25.46 -22.01 30.34
N LEU A 55 26.25 -21.71 31.38
CA LEU A 55 27.42 -20.82 31.26
C LEU A 55 28.47 -21.37 30.29
N ARG A 56 28.75 -22.68 30.34
CA ARG A 56 29.70 -23.32 29.42
C ARG A 56 29.23 -23.22 27.97
N GLN A 57 27.93 -23.41 27.72
CA GLN A 57 27.34 -23.25 26.38
C GLN A 57 27.42 -21.79 25.90
N LEU A 58 27.10 -20.82 26.76
CA LEU A 58 27.25 -19.40 26.42
C LEU A 58 28.70 -19.01 26.15
N ASP A 59 29.66 -19.51 26.94
CA ASP A 59 31.09 -19.26 26.75
C ASP A 59 31.60 -19.83 25.41
N MET A 60 31.03 -20.95 24.95
CA MET A 60 31.27 -21.46 23.60
C MET A 60 30.81 -20.47 22.53
N TYR A 61 29.57 -19.96 22.62
CA TYR A 61 29.05 -18.95 21.67
C TYR A 61 29.80 -17.63 21.74
N TYR A 62 30.21 -17.20 22.93
CA TYR A 62 31.06 -16.03 23.11
C TYR A 62 32.39 -16.20 22.38
N GLY A 63 33.03 -17.38 22.49
CA GLY A 63 34.22 -17.71 21.72
C GLY A 63 34.00 -17.66 20.21
N ILE A 64 32.87 -18.17 19.72
CA ILE A 64 32.49 -18.13 18.29
C ILE A 64 32.30 -16.67 17.84
N ILE A 65 31.50 -15.88 18.56
CA ILE A 65 31.26 -14.45 18.23
C ILE A 65 32.57 -13.68 18.22
N LYS A 66 33.46 -13.92 19.19
CA LYS A 66 34.79 -13.29 19.26
C LYS A 66 35.63 -13.57 18.02
N ARG A 67 35.73 -14.84 17.62
CA ARG A 67 36.57 -15.26 16.48
C ARG A 67 35.96 -14.94 15.12
N LYS A 68 34.63 -14.99 14.99
CA LYS A 68 33.94 -14.93 13.69
C LYS A 68 33.24 -13.62 13.38
N ILE A 69 32.87 -12.83 14.40
CA ILE A 69 32.16 -11.56 14.20
C ILE A 69 33.03 -10.41 14.70
N LEU A 70 33.34 -10.37 16.00
CA LEU A 70 34.02 -9.23 16.62
C LEU A 70 35.43 -8.99 16.08
N ALA A 71 36.11 -10.03 15.59
CA ALA A 71 37.41 -9.91 14.94
C ALA A 71 37.40 -8.99 13.71
N TYR A 72 36.24 -8.81 13.08
CA TYR A 72 36.06 -8.00 11.86
C TYR A 72 35.28 -6.70 12.12
N GLN A 73 35.10 -6.32 13.39
CA GLN A 73 34.48 -5.05 13.73
C GLN A 73 35.45 -3.89 13.49
N SER A 74 35.02 -2.86 12.74
CA SER A 74 35.85 -1.66 12.53
C SER A 74 36.24 -0.99 13.86
N ILE A 75 37.51 -0.60 13.96
CA ILE A 75 38.08 0.02 15.16
C ILE A 75 37.53 1.45 15.33
N THR A 76 37.30 2.19 14.26
CA THR A 76 36.81 3.58 14.34
C THR A 76 35.30 3.60 14.53
N LEU A 77 34.56 3.04 13.57
CA LEU A 77 33.10 3.17 13.48
C LEU A 77 32.35 2.00 14.12
N GLY A 78 32.97 0.83 14.25
CA GLY A 78 32.28 -0.36 14.76
C GLY A 78 31.33 -1.05 13.78
N ILE A 79 31.31 -0.63 12.52
CA ILE A 79 30.58 -1.28 11.42
C ILE A 79 31.34 -2.52 10.91
N PHE A 80 30.64 -3.39 10.19
CA PHE A 80 31.15 -4.67 9.69
C PHE A 80 31.09 -4.75 8.15
N PRO A 81 32.05 -5.44 7.51
CA PRO A 81 31.97 -5.77 6.09
C PRO A 81 30.92 -6.84 5.78
N SER A 82 30.64 -7.11 4.51
CA SER A 82 29.75 -8.23 4.13
C SER A 82 30.45 -9.59 4.34
N PHE A 83 31.74 -9.62 4.00
CA PHE A 83 32.62 -10.77 4.11
C PHE A 83 33.88 -10.41 4.88
N SER A 84 34.47 -11.37 5.59
CA SER A 84 35.69 -11.11 6.36
C SER A 84 36.95 -10.78 5.54
N GLU A 85 36.95 -11.03 4.23
CA GLU A 85 38.07 -10.64 3.34
C GLU A 85 38.00 -9.17 2.92
N GLU A 86 36.85 -8.53 3.05
CA GLU A 86 36.67 -7.11 2.73
C GLU A 86 37.18 -6.25 3.90
N THR A 87 38.27 -5.51 3.68
CA THR A 87 38.89 -4.66 4.70
C THR A 87 38.51 -3.18 4.60
N ASP A 88 37.94 -2.77 3.47
CA ASP A 88 37.79 -1.34 3.17
C ASP A 88 36.33 -0.89 3.26
N ILE A 89 35.38 -1.83 3.07
CA ILE A 89 33.96 -1.53 2.84
C ILE A 89 33.09 -2.20 3.89
N GLY A 90 32.28 -1.40 4.57
CA GLY A 90 31.23 -1.84 5.48
C GLY A 90 29.86 -1.88 4.82
N ASP A 91 29.07 -2.88 5.19
CA ASP A 91 27.67 -3.04 4.76
C ASP A 91 26.73 -2.87 5.97
N VAL A 92 25.78 -1.93 5.86
CA VAL A 92 24.86 -1.61 6.96
C VAL A 92 23.94 -2.78 7.29
N ARG A 93 23.43 -3.53 6.30
CA ARG A 93 22.52 -4.66 6.58
C ARG A 93 23.25 -5.75 7.38
N THR A 94 24.44 -6.11 6.93
CA THR A 94 25.28 -7.09 7.61
C THR A 94 25.66 -6.60 9.00
N SER A 95 26.04 -5.33 9.12
CA SER A 95 26.35 -4.69 10.41
C SER A 95 25.20 -4.78 11.41
N ILE A 96 23.95 -4.53 10.98
CA ILE A 96 22.77 -4.65 11.85
C ILE A 96 22.57 -6.10 12.31
N ASN A 97 22.73 -7.07 11.41
CA ASN A 97 22.59 -8.49 11.78
C ASN A 97 23.72 -8.96 12.73
N CYS A 98 24.95 -8.51 12.52
CA CYS A 98 26.06 -8.73 13.45
C CYS A 98 25.76 -8.14 14.83
N ALA A 99 25.29 -6.90 14.88
CA ALA A 99 24.88 -6.24 16.12
C ALA A 99 23.75 -7.00 16.82
N LYS A 100 22.78 -7.55 16.07
CA LYS A 100 21.73 -8.42 16.64
C LYS A 100 22.27 -9.71 17.23
N ALA A 101 23.23 -10.37 16.60
CA ALA A 101 23.81 -11.59 17.13
C ALA A 101 24.60 -11.32 18.43
N ILE A 102 25.39 -10.25 18.46
CA ILE A 102 26.12 -9.79 19.65
C ILE A 102 25.14 -9.43 20.77
N TRP A 103 24.09 -8.67 20.45
CA TRP A 103 23.05 -8.27 21.40
C TRP A 103 22.23 -9.47 21.92
N SER A 104 21.95 -10.46 21.08
CA SER A 104 21.25 -11.68 21.48
C SER A 104 22.05 -12.46 22.52
N LEU A 105 23.36 -12.58 22.33
CA LEU A 105 24.23 -13.21 23.32
C LEU A 105 24.34 -12.38 24.61
N PHE A 106 24.39 -11.04 24.49
CA PHE A 106 24.33 -10.14 25.65
C PHE A 106 23.05 -10.36 26.48
N GLN A 107 21.90 -10.48 25.84
CA GLN A 107 20.62 -10.73 26.53
C GLN A 107 20.62 -12.08 27.26
N ALA A 108 21.20 -13.11 26.64
CA ALA A 108 21.35 -14.43 27.27
C ALA A 108 22.25 -14.38 28.52
N TYR A 109 23.40 -13.67 28.46
CA TYR A 109 24.26 -13.49 29.63
C TYR A 109 23.58 -12.68 30.74
N ARG A 110 22.86 -11.61 30.38
CA ARG A 110 22.17 -10.75 31.34
C ARG A 110 21.13 -11.50 32.18
N ARG A 111 20.52 -12.56 31.64
CA ARG A 111 19.57 -13.40 32.37
C ARG A 111 20.23 -14.17 33.54
N ILE A 112 21.52 -14.48 33.42
CA ILE A 112 22.26 -15.36 34.33
C ILE A 112 22.98 -14.56 35.43
N ASP A 113 23.08 -13.24 35.27
CA ASP A 113 23.68 -12.32 36.26
C ASP A 113 25.17 -12.64 36.57
N ASP A 114 25.89 -13.29 35.64
CA ASP A 114 27.34 -13.59 35.74
C ASP A 114 28.17 -12.69 34.81
N ASP A 115 28.53 -11.54 35.35
CA ASP A 115 29.19 -10.45 34.65
C ASP A 115 30.72 -10.49 34.82
N ARG A 116 31.40 -11.54 34.34
CA ARG A 116 32.88 -11.49 34.17
C ARG A 116 33.35 -10.42 33.16
N GLY A 117 32.64 -9.30 33.02
CA GLY A 117 32.84 -8.20 32.07
C GLY A 117 32.30 -8.47 30.66
N ARG A 118 31.90 -9.72 30.37
CA ARG A 118 31.52 -10.16 29.01
C ARG A 118 30.22 -9.51 28.52
N SER A 119 29.20 -9.43 29.39
CA SER A 119 27.94 -8.76 29.09
C SER A 119 28.17 -7.29 28.72
N TYR A 120 28.97 -6.58 29.52
CA TYR A 120 29.34 -5.19 29.26
C TYR A 120 30.06 -5.04 27.93
N GLU A 121 31.07 -5.88 27.64
CA GLU A 121 31.79 -5.84 26.37
C GLU A 121 30.86 -6.04 25.16
N LEU A 122 30.03 -7.08 25.17
CA LEU A 122 29.08 -7.36 24.10
C LEU A 122 28.11 -6.19 23.90
N SER A 123 27.62 -5.61 25.00
CA SER A 123 26.73 -4.44 24.95
C SER A 123 27.40 -3.24 24.29
N GLN A 124 28.64 -2.92 24.67
CA GLN A 124 29.39 -1.79 24.12
C GLN A 124 29.74 -2.00 22.65
N SER A 125 30.07 -3.23 22.25
CA SER A 125 30.31 -3.56 20.84
C SER A 125 29.06 -3.37 19.98
N ALA A 126 27.89 -3.83 20.45
CA ALA A 126 26.62 -3.63 19.75
C ALA A 126 26.24 -2.13 19.66
N ILE A 127 26.40 -1.38 20.75
CA ILE A 127 26.17 0.07 20.79
C ILE A 127 27.10 0.78 19.79
N LYS A 128 28.39 0.44 19.80
CA LYS A 128 29.39 1.02 18.88
C LYS A 128 28.98 0.82 17.43
N CYS A 129 28.55 -0.38 17.04
CA CYS A 129 28.07 -0.65 15.69
C CYS A 129 26.86 0.21 15.30
N MET A 130 25.82 0.26 16.15
CA MET A 130 24.61 1.03 15.88
C MET A 130 24.87 2.54 15.82
N ARG A 131 25.81 3.04 16.64
CA ARG A 131 26.26 4.43 16.60
C ARG A 131 27.13 4.74 15.39
N GLY A 132 27.97 3.81 14.95
CA GLY A 132 28.76 3.93 13.73
C GLY A 132 27.90 4.14 12.49
N ILE A 133 26.83 3.34 12.36
CA ILE A 133 25.83 3.50 11.29
C ILE A 133 25.18 4.89 11.35
N LEU A 134 24.75 5.31 12.55
CA LEU A 134 24.15 6.64 12.75
C LEU A 134 25.11 7.76 12.36
N GLN A 135 26.38 7.66 12.75
CA GLN A 135 27.40 8.66 12.43
C GLN A 135 27.64 8.78 10.93
N CYS A 136 27.63 7.65 10.20
CA CYS A 136 27.72 7.65 8.74
C CYS A 136 26.53 8.36 8.10
N TRP A 137 25.29 8.08 8.56
CA TRP A 137 24.09 8.71 8.03
C TRP A 137 23.92 10.18 8.42
N LEU A 138 24.39 10.59 9.60
CA LEU A 138 24.38 12.01 10.01
C LEU A 138 25.16 12.89 9.04
N ARG A 139 26.24 12.37 8.45
CA ARG A 139 27.00 13.07 7.39
C ARG A 139 26.20 13.26 6.10
N GLN A 140 25.15 12.48 5.88
CA GLN A 140 24.28 12.51 4.71
C GLN A 140 22.95 13.27 4.95
N ALA A 141 22.84 14.05 6.03
CA ALA A 141 21.59 14.72 6.40
C ALA A 141 20.96 15.55 5.25
N SER A 142 21.78 16.19 4.42
CA SER A 142 21.33 16.97 3.27
C SER A 142 20.58 16.14 2.21
N ARG A 143 20.89 14.84 2.08
CA ARG A 143 20.21 13.95 1.14
C ARG A 143 18.82 13.57 1.64
N ILE A 144 18.64 13.44 2.96
CA ILE A 144 17.33 13.18 3.56
C ILE A 144 16.36 14.31 3.23
N GLU A 145 16.80 15.56 3.32
CA GLU A 145 15.97 16.72 2.97
C GLU A 145 15.51 16.66 1.51
N LYS A 146 16.45 16.47 0.58
CA LYS A 146 16.14 16.29 -0.86
C LYS A 146 15.22 15.09 -1.12
N PHE A 147 15.38 14.00 -0.36
CA PHE A 147 14.56 12.81 -0.52
C PHE A 147 13.12 13.02 -0.04
N LYS A 148 12.90 13.82 1.03
CA LYS A 148 11.55 14.14 1.51
C LYS A 148 10.70 14.85 0.45
N GLU A 149 11.33 15.63 -0.42
CA GLU A 149 10.72 16.34 -1.54
C GLU A 149 10.58 15.47 -2.79
N LEU A 150 11.69 14.95 -3.30
CA LEU A 150 11.77 14.34 -4.64
C LEU A 150 11.52 12.82 -4.66
N GLN A 151 11.75 12.14 -3.54
CA GLN A 151 11.56 10.68 -3.37
C GLN A 151 12.20 9.82 -4.48
N CYS A 152 13.39 10.20 -4.94
CA CYS A 152 14.11 9.51 -6.01
C CYS A 152 15.35 8.77 -5.50
N HIS A 153 15.75 7.72 -6.22
CA HIS A 153 16.91 6.89 -5.86
C HIS A 153 18.23 7.68 -5.80
N GLN A 154 18.39 8.72 -6.62
CA GLN A 154 19.60 9.57 -6.65
C GLN A 154 19.82 10.32 -5.32
N ASN A 155 18.73 10.65 -4.62
CA ASN A 155 18.79 11.37 -3.34
C ASN A 155 18.66 10.43 -2.13
N ALA A 156 18.77 9.12 -2.33
CA ALA A 156 18.66 8.16 -1.25
C ALA A 156 19.92 8.09 -0.37
N LEU A 157 19.77 7.56 0.84
CA LEU A 157 20.88 7.31 1.75
C LEU A 157 21.71 6.11 1.26
N HIS A 158 23.04 6.20 1.38
CA HIS A 158 23.88 5.03 1.15
C HIS A 158 23.78 4.04 2.30
N ILE A 159 24.05 2.77 1.95
CA ILE A 159 24.12 1.65 2.89
C ILE A 159 25.50 0.98 2.90
N LYS A 160 26.44 1.47 2.10
CA LYS A 160 27.83 0.99 2.05
C LYS A 160 28.78 2.16 2.32
N PHE A 161 29.70 1.95 3.24
CA PHE A 161 30.57 2.99 3.78
C PHE A 161 32.00 2.49 3.86
N HIS A 162 32.97 3.39 3.79
CA HIS A 162 34.35 3.03 4.08
C HIS A 162 34.51 2.67 5.57
N LEU A 163 35.13 1.53 5.90
CA LEU A 163 35.22 1.01 7.28
C LEU A 163 35.97 1.95 8.23
N GLU A 164 36.99 2.64 7.73
CA GLU A 164 37.82 3.54 8.53
C GLU A 164 37.27 4.96 8.59
N THR A 165 37.02 5.59 7.43
CA THR A 165 36.67 7.02 7.33
C THR A 165 35.17 7.27 7.53
N GLY A 166 34.31 6.32 7.17
CA GLY A 166 32.85 6.49 7.15
C GLY A 166 32.36 7.35 5.99
N GLU A 167 33.19 7.54 4.97
CA GLU A 167 32.80 8.21 3.74
C GLU A 167 31.96 7.32 2.84
N GLU A 168 31.23 7.96 1.93
CA GLU A 168 30.40 7.28 0.94
C GLU A 168 31.28 6.53 -0.05
N VAL A 169 30.89 5.31 -0.41
CA VAL A 169 31.59 4.56 -1.46
C VAL A 169 31.02 5.01 -2.82
N ILE A 170 31.64 6.03 -3.41
CA ILE A 170 31.13 6.76 -4.59
C ILE A 170 31.28 5.96 -5.92
N SER A 171 32.13 4.93 -5.98
CA SER A 171 32.42 4.24 -7.25
C SER A 171 31.32 3.24 -7.66
N GLU A 172 30.25 3.74 -8.27
CA GLU A 172 29.21 2.90 -8.92
C GLU A 172 29.77 1.99 -10.03
N GLN A 173 30.95 2.30 -10.56
CA GLN A 173 31.62 1.54 -11.62
C GLN A 173 32.23 0.21 -11.14
N ASN A 174 32.48 0.05 -9.82
CA ASN A 174 33.24 -1.08 -9.27
C ASN A 174 32.35 -2.23 -8.73
N TYR A 175 31.02 -2.09 -8.77
CA TYR A 175 30.08 -3.00 -8.10
C TYR A 175 29.32 -3.96 -9.01
N GLY A 176 29.84 -4.34 -10.19
CA GLY A 176 29.22 -5.35 -11.07
C GLY A 176 27.69 -5.18 -11.18
N HIS A 177 26.94 -6.25 -10.93
CA HIS A 177 25.46 -6.26 -10.94
C HIS A 177 24.77 -5.67 -9.69
N LEU A 178 25.49 -5.23 -8.66
CA LEU A 178 24.93 -4.69 -7.41
C LEU A 178 24.96 -3.18 -7.43
N GLN A 179 23.92 -2.54 -6.90
CA GLN A 179 23.85 -1.08 -6.87
C GLN A 179 24.12 -0.55 -5.47
N ALA A 180 25.39 -0.20 -5.22
CA ALA A 180 25.90 0.27 -3.93
C ALA A 180 25.31 1.64 -3.44
N SER A 181 24.59 2.36 -4.32
CA SER A 181 24.08 3.73 -4.13
C SER A 181 22.55 3.82 -4.06
N CYS A 182 21.88 2.75 -3.64
CA CYS A 182 20.44 2.64 -3.82
C CYS A 182 19.61 2.88 -2.56
N SER A 183 18.44 3.52 -2.76
CA SER A 183 17.39 3.60 -1.76
C SER A 183 17.03 2.18 -1.32
N ASN A 184 17.37 1.87 -0.08
CA ASN A 184 17.04 0.60 0.57
C ASN A 184 16.23 0.93 1.82
N ILE A 185 14.94 1.19 1.57
CA ILE A 185 13.97 1.52 2.61
C ILE A 185 13.94 0.39 3.66
N ASP A 186 14.12 -0.85 3.21
CA ASP A 186 14.22 -2.03 4.06
C ASP A 186 15.36 -1.95 5.09
N VAL A 187 16.56 -1.48 4.72
CA VAL A 187 17.72 -1.42 5.62
C VAL A 187 17.52 -0.35 6.69
N ILE A 188 17.02 0.82 6.31
CA ILE A 188 16.71 1.90 7.26
C ILE A 188 15.61 1.44 8.22
N SER A 189 14.60 0.75 7.69
CA SER A 189 13.52 0.19 8.50
C SER A 189 14.01 -0.89 9.46
N LEU A 190 14.91 -1.77 9.00
CA LEU A 190 15.55 -2.77 9.85
C LEU A 190 16.38 -2.11 10.97
N TYR A 191 17.07 -1.00 10.68
CA TYR A 191 17.78 -0.21 11.69
C TYR A 191 16.81 0.33 12.75
N LEU A 192 15.70 0.96 12.35
CA LEU A 192 14.70 1.51 13.28
C LEU A 192 14.05 0.44 14.17
N ILE A 193 13.74 -0.74 13.61
CA ILE A 193 13.24 -1.89 14.40
C ILE A 193 14.28 -2.31 15.43
N THR A 194 15.54 -2.47 15.00
CA THR A 194 16.63 -2.94 15.87
C THR A 194 16.96 -1.92 16.95
N LEU A 195 17.00 -0.64 16.60
CA LEU A 195 17.19 0.48 17.53
C LEU A 195 16.12 0.46 18.62
N THR A 196 14.85 0.29 18.23
CA THR A 196 13.72 0.19 19.16
C THR A 196 13.87 -1.00 20.10
N GLN A 197 14.23 -2.18 19.57
CA GLN A 197 14.43 -3.39 20.37
C GLN A 197 15.58 -3.23 21.37
N MET A 198 16.71 -2.68 20.94
CA MET A 198 17.88 -2.47 21.79
C MET A 198 17.64 -1.41 22.87
N ILE A 199 17.01 -0.28 22.56
CA ILE A 199 16.66 0.75 23.55
C ILE A 199 15.67 0.20 24.58
N ASN A 200 14.67 -0.56 24.15
CA ASN A 200 13.71 -1.21 25.05
C ASN A 200 14.33 -2.33 25.90
N SER A 201 15.46 -2.89 25.48
CA SER A 201 16.25 -3.76 26.34
C SER A 201 17.05 -2.98 27.40
N GLY A 202 17.18 -1.66 27.29
CA GLY A 202 17.92 -0.80 28.24
C GLY A 202 19.28 -0.32 27.73
N LEU A 203 19.62 -0.56 26.46
CA LEU A 203 20.84 -0.01 25.86
C LEU A 203 20.66 1.47 25.50
N GLN A 204 21.67 2.28 25.82
CA GLN A 204 21.70 3.70 25.46
C GLN A 204 22.50 3.88 24.16
N ILE A 205 21.79 4.13 23.06
CA ILE A 205 22.40 4.29 21.73
C ILE A 205 22.40 5.78 21.31
N ILE A 206 21.33 6.52 21.62
CA ILE A 206 21.15 7.94 21.28
C ILE A 206 21.52 8.80 22.49
N TYR A 207 22.26 9.89 22.28
CA TYR A 207 22.80 10.76 23.34
C TYR A 207 22.42 12.23 23.19
N THR A 208 22.12 12.72 21.99
CA THR A 208 21.82 14.14 21.76
C THR A 208 20.46 14.37 21.13
N MET A 209 19.90 15.57 21.32
CA MET A 209 18.63 15.95 20.69
C MET A 209 18.75 16.12 19.17
N ASP A 210 19.93 16.48 18.66
CA ASP A 210 20.20 16.52 17.22
C ASP A 210 20.09 15.11 16.60
N GLU A 211 20.59 14.07 17.28
CA GLU A 211 20.40 12.67 16.88
C GLU A 211 18.91 12.26 16.94
N VAL A 212 18.15 12.69 17.96
CA VAL A 212 16.70 12.45 18.04
C VAL A 212 15.98 13.04 16.83
N ASN A 213 16.26 14.31 16.50
CA ASN A 213 15.69 14.99 15.35
C ASN A 213 16.08 14.31 14.03
N PHE A 214 17.31 13.78 13.93
CA PHE A 214 17.73 12.99 12.79
C PHE A 214 16.92 11.70 12.63
N ILE A 215 16.75 10.93 13.71
CA ILE A 215 15.90 9.71 13.70
C ILE A 215 14.45 10.05 13.33
N GLN A 216 13.90 11.17 13.81
CA GLN A 216 12.58 11.65 13.41
C GLN A 216 12.49 11.94 11.90
N ASN A 217 13.57 12.43 11.28
CA ASN A 217 13.61 12.59 9.82
C ASN A 217 13.78 11.27 9.07
N LEU A 218 14.44 10.25 9.65
CA LEU A 218 14.42 8.89 9.10
C LEU A 218 13.02 8.27 9.11
N VAL A 219 12.18 8.61 10.10
CA VAL A 219 10.76 8.23 10.08
C VAL A 219 10.06 8.83 8.87
N TYR A 220 10.26 10.12 8.58
CA TYR A 220 9.68 10.76 7.38
C TYR A 220 10.21 10.20 6.06
N TYR A 221 11.43 9.65 6.07
CA TYR A 221 12.04 8.95 4.95
C TYR A 221 11.28 7.65 4.63
N VAL A 222 11.00 6.81 5.64
CA VAL A 222 10.32 5.51 5.45
C VAL A 222 8.79 5.61 5.42
N GLU A 223 8.21 6.71 5.92
CA GLU A 223 6.76 6.93 6.00
C GLU A 223 6.02 6.71 4.66
N ARG A 224 6.65 7.05 3.54
CA ARG A 224 6.07 6.96 2.19
C ARG A 224 6.54 5.74 1.38
N ALA A 225 7.05 4.71 2.06
CA ALA A 225 7.51 3.48 1.41
C ALA A 225 6.48 2.87 0.45
N TYR A 226 5.19 2.98 0.75
CA TYR A 226 4.07 2.51 -0.07
C TYR A 226 3.95 3.12 -1.48
N ARG A 227 4.69 4.19 -1.77
CA ARG A 227 4.69 4.85 -3.09
C ARG A 227 6.07 5.18 -3.64
N THR A 228 7.13 4.71 -2.98
CA THR A 228 8.51 5.01 -3.37
C THR A 228 9.17 3.72 -3.86
N PRO A 229 9.39 3.58 -5.20
CA PRO A 229 10.10 2.44 -5.76
C PRO A 229 11.55 2.39 -5.28
N ASP A 230 12.02 1.19 -4.97
CA ASP A 230 13.35 0.94 -4.44
C ASP A 230 14.01 -0.26 -5.14
N PHE A 231 15.26 -0.60 -4.77
CA PHE A 231 15.98 -1.72 -5.40
C PHE A 231 15.78 -3.07 -4.68
N GLY A 232 14.96 -3.06 -3.63
CA GLY A 232 14.62 -4.19 -2.79
C GLY A 232 15.82 -4.75 -2.03
N MET A 233 15.57 -5.83 -1.27
CA MET A 233 16.59 -6.46 -0.44
C MET A 233 17.86 -6.86 -1.22
N TRP A 234 17.73 -7.19 -2.50
CA TRP A 234 18.83 -7.72 -3.31
C TRP A 234 19.61 -6.67 -4.12
N GLU A 235 19.33 -5.37 -3.96
CA GLU A 235 20.02 -4.27 -4.65
C GLU A 235 19.96 -4.36 -6.20
N ARG A 236 18.86 -4.90 -6.74
CA ARG A 236 18.67 -5.16 -8.19
C ARG A 236 17.45 -4.47 -8.80
N GLY A 237 16.45 -4.09 -7.99
CA GLY A 237 15.19 -3.55 -8.49
C GLY A 237 14.41 -4.63 -9.23
N SER A 238 14.16 -4.42 -10.52
CA SER A 238 13.48 -5.41 -11.36
C SER A 238 14.23 -6.75 -11.45
N LYS A 239 13.49 -7.82 -11.76
CA LYS A 239 14.04 -9.15 -12.06
C LYS A 239 15.07 -9.11 -13.20
N TYR A 240 14.91 -8.18 -14.14
CA TYR A 240 15.76 -8.01 -15.31
C TYR A 240 17.10 -7.34 -15.00
N ASN A 241 17.27 -6.78 -13.79
CA ASN A 241 18.46 -6.02 -13.40
C ASN A 241 18.90 -5.04 -14.50
N ASN A 242 18.03 -4.11 -14.86
CA ASN A 242 18.22 -3.11 -15.92
C ASN A 242 18.28 -1.68 -15.37
N GLY A 243 18.39 -1.52 -14.04
CA GLY A 243 18.42 -0.22 -13.37
C GLY A 243 17.05 0.35 -12.99
N THR A 244 15.94 -0.35 -13.27
CA THR A 244 14.60 0.15 -12.92
C THR A 244 14.20 -0.26 -11.49
N PRO A 245 13.93 0.68 -10.58
CA PRO A 245 13.40 0.38 -9.25
C PRO A 245 11.91 -0.01 -9.32
N GLU A 246 11.45 -0.82 -8.38
CA GLU A 246 10.06 -1.29 -8.30
C GLU A 246 9.52 -1.15 -6.87
N MET A 247 8.20 -1.26 -6.71
CA MET A 247 7.58 -1.36 -5.39
C MET A 247 7.77 -2.79 -4.85
N HIS A 248 8.59 -2.94 -3.82
CA HIS A 248 8.88 -4.23 -3.19
C HIS A 248 8.05 -4.44 -1.91
N ALA A 249 7.25 -5.51 -1.88
CA ALA A 249 6.45 -5.88 -0.71
C ALA A 249 7.34 -6.11 0.53
N SER A 250 8.53 -6.69 0.34
CA SER A 250 9.51 -6.88 1.42
C SER A 250 9.94 -5.56 2.08
N SER A 251 10.24 -4.52 1.28
CA SER A 251 10.61 -3.18 1.76
C SER A 251 9.45 -2.45 2.44
N ILE A 252 8.24 -2.49 1.85
CA ILE A 252 7.05 -1.84 2.43
C ILE A 252 6.67 -2.49 3.76
N GLY A 253 6.70 -3.82 3.85
CA GLY A 253 6.39 -4.52 5.11
C GLY A 253 7.42 -4.27 6.20
N MET A 254 8.71 -4.10 5.85
CA MET A 254 9.75 -3.68 6.79
C MET A 254 9.51 -2.24 7.27
N ALA A 255 9.14 -1.32 6.37
CA ALA A 255 8.82 0.06 6.72
C ALA A 255 7.60 0.16 7.63
N LYS A 256 6.51 -0.53 7.29
CA LYS A 256 5.32 -0.67 8.15
C LYS A 256 5.72 -1.12 9.55
N SER A 257 6.57 -2.14 9.62
CA SER A 257 7.05 -2.73 10.85
C SER A 257 7.88 -1.76 11.71
N ALA A 258 8.74 -0.96 11.07
CA ALA A 258 9.54 0.07 11.71
C ALA A 258 8.69 1.21 12.27
N LEU A 259 7.74 1.72 11.47
CA LEU A 259 6.80 2.76 11.86
C LEU A 259 5.95 2.33 13.07
N GLU A 260 5.51 1.08 13.09
CA GLU A 260 4.77 0.51 14.22
C GLU A 260 5.64 0.40 15.49
N ALA A 261 6.91 0.05 15.34
CA ALA A 261 7.84 -0.18 16.45
C ALA A 261 8.28 1.12 17.14
N ILE A 262 8.64 2.14 16.36
CA ILE A 262 9.27 3.36 16.88
C ILE A 262 8.25 4.40 17.41
N ASN A 263 6.98 4.28 17.03
CA ASN A 263 5.97 5.26 17.41
C ASN A 263 5.78 5.31 18.95
N GLY A 264 5.91 6.51 19.53
CA GLY A 264 5.80 6.74 20.97
C GLY A 264 7.00 6.24 21.78
N LEU A 265 8.10 5.84 21.12
CA LEU A 265 9.34 5.46 21.79
C LEU A 265 10.10 6.70 22.25
N ASN A 266 10.57 6.67 23.50
CA ASN A 266 11.57 7.62 23.97
C ASN A 266 12.99 7.12 23.61
N LEU A 267 13.73 7.87 22.81
CA LEU A 267 15.05 7.45 22.33
C LEU A 267 16.14 7.46 23.41
N PHE A 268 15.94 8.17 24.52
CA PHE A 268 16.83 8.10 25.69
C PHE A 268 16.42 6.99 26.67
N GLY A 269 15.45 6.14 26.29
CA GLY A 269 14.92 5.08 27.13
C GLY A 269 14.12 5.61 28.32
N GLU A 270 14.13 4.88 29.44
CA GLU A 270 13.35 5.22 30.65
C GLU A 270 13.77 6.54 31.30
N ARG A 271 15.00 7.00 31.04
CA ARG A 271 15.55 8.25 31.59
C ARG A 271 15.27 9.47 30.73
N GLY A 272 14.57 9.30 29.61
CA GLY A 272 14.34 10.37 28.64
C GLY A 272 13.25 11.36 29.03
N ALA A 273 13.39 12.58 28.52
CA ALA A 273 12.38 13.63 28.65
C ALA A 273 11.27 13.49 27.59
N SER A 274 10.13 14.15 27.81
CA SER A 274 8.96 14.07 26.91
C SER A 274 9.21 14.56 25.49
N TRP A 275 10.13 15.51 25.29
CA TRP A 275 10.48 16.03 23.97
C TRP A 275 11.38 15.09 23.15
N SER A 276 11.92 14.02 23.73
CA SER A 276 12.78 13.03 23.02
C SER A 276 12.01 11.84 22.44
N VAL A 277 10.69 11.97 22.36
CA VAL A 277 9.76 10.96 21.85
C VAL A 277 9.59 11.11 20.35
N ILE A 278 9.57 9.97 19.65
CA ILE A 278 9.37 9.91 18.20
C ILE A 278 7.88 9.73 17.89
N TYR A 279 7.40 10.51 16.91
CA TYR A 279 6.00 10.46 16.45
C TYR A 279 5.94 9.95 15.01
N VAL A 280 4.91 9.15 14.75
CA VAL A 280 4.65 8.56 13.43
C VAL A 280 3.26 8.98 12.94
N ASP A 281 3.16 9.29 11.65
CA ASP A 281 1.88 9.47 10.98
C ASP A 281 1.16 8.10 10.85
N ILE A 282 0.07 7.96 11.60
CA ILE A 282 -0.70 6.71 11.69
C ILE A 282 -1.44 6.41 10.39
N ASP A 283 -1.87 7.44 9.66
CA ASP A 283 -2.50 7.26 8.35
C ASP A 283 -1.48 6.75 7.34
N ALA A 284 -0.24 7.24 7.38
CA ALA A 284 0.83 6.72 6.54
C ALA A 284 1.20 5.27 6.89
N HIS A 285 1.28 4.92 8.19
CA HIS A 285 1.42 3.52 8.61
C HIS A 285 0.29 2.64 8.04
N ASN A 286 -0.97 3.10 8.12
CA ASN A 286 -2.11 2.33 7.60
C ASN A 286 -2.07 2.15 6.08
N ARG A 287 -1.62 3.17 5.33
CA ARG A 287 -1.38 3.06 3.88
C ARG A 287 -0.32 2.01 3.57
N ASN A 288 0.83 2.04 4.24
CA ASN A 288 1.88 1.01 4.09
C ASN A 288 1.34 -0.39 4.38
N ARG A 289 0.52 -0.54 5.42
CA ARG A 289 -0.11 -1.82 5.76
C ARG A 289 -1.07 -2.31 4.68
N SER A 290 -2.03 -1.48 4.28
CA SER A 290 -3.05 -1.86 3.29
C SER A 290 -2.40 -2.26 1.96
N ILE A 291 -1.37 -1.51 1.56
CA ILE A 291 -0.61 -1.72 0.34
C ILE A 291 0.25 -2.99 0.43
N PHE A 292 0.90 -3.25 1.57
CA PHE A 292 1.63 -4.48 1.82
C PHE A 292 0.72 -5.72 1.77
N GLU A 293 -0.41 -5.69 2.47
CA GLU A 293 -1.38 -6.80 2.50
C GLU A 293 -1.99 -7.05 1.11
N ALA A 294 -2.21 -6.00 0.30
CA ALA A 294 -2.70 -6.13 -1.07
C ALA A 294 -1.65 -6.66 -2.08
N LEU A 295 -0.36 -6.47 -1.82
CA LEU A 295 0.70 -7.00 -2.67
C LEU A 295 0.92 -8.51 -2.44
N LEU A 296 0.78 -8.98 -1.21
CA LEU A 296 0.99 -10.40 -0.89
C LEU A 296 -0.02 -11.31 -1.61
N PRO A 297 0.39 -12.50 -2.07
CA PRO A 297 1.70 -13.16 -1.88
C PRO A 297 2.71 -12.84 -3.01
N ARG A 298 2.59 -11.71 -3.71
CA ARG A 298 3.53 -11.25 -4.74
C ARG A 298 4.55 -10.27 -4.15
N GLU A 299 5.79 -10.31 -4.64
CA GLU A 299 6.84 -9.40 -4.19
C GLU A 299 6.83 -8.06 -4.93
N SER A 300 6.81 -8.08 -6.27
CA SER A 300 6.80 -6.87 -7.10
C SER A 300 6.19 -7.14 -8.48
N SER A 301 6.18 -6.14 -9.36
CA SER A 301 5.61 -6.26 -10.71
C SER A 301 6.31 -7.33 -11.55
N SER A 302 7.65 -7.42 -11.49
CA SER A 302 8.43 -8.43 -12.20
C SER A 302 8.70 -9.71 -11.39
N LYS A 303 8.64 -9.64 -10.05
CA LYS A 303 8.91 -10.79 -9.16
C LYS A 303 7.63 -11.39 -8.60
N ASN A 304 7.26 -12.57 -9.10
CA ASN A 304 6.09 -13.31 -8.63
C ASN A 304 6.17 -13.68 -7.13
N THR A 305 7.34 -14.04 -6.63
CA THR A 305 7.60 -14.37 -5.23
C THR A 305 9.08 -14.17 -4.94
N ASP A 306 9.45 -13.95 -3.67
CA ASP A 306 10.83 -13.76 -3.23
C ASP A 306 11.02 -14.36 -1.83
N ALA A 307 12.22 -14.85 -1.54
CA ALA A 307 12.59 -15.37 -0.22
C ALA A 307 12.67 -14.25 0.84
N SER A 308 12.92 -12.99 0.43
CA SER A 308 12.92 -11.83 1.32
C SER A 308 11.60 -11.67 2.09
N LEU A 309 10.48 -12.09 1.49
CA LEU A 309 9.14 -12.10 2.10
C LEU A 309 9.12 -12.84 3.44
N LEU A 310 9.94 -13.90 3.62
CA LEU A 310 10.02 -14.63 4.89
C LEU A 310 10.51 -13.73 6.04
N THR A 311 11.48 -12.86 5.76
CA THR A 311 12.00 -11.90 6.76
C THR A 311 11.03 -10.77 7.07
N THR A 312 10.03 -10.58 6.21
CA THR A 312 9.00 -9.55 6.33
C THR A 312 7.75 -10.06 7.03
N ILE A 313 7.25 -11.25 6.67
CA ILE A 313 6.08 -11.86 7.32
C ILE A 313 6.43 -12.49 8.69
N SER A 314 7.69 -12.88 8.89
CA SER A 314 8.22 -13.48 10.12
C SER A 314 9.35 -12.63 10.69
N TYR A 315 10.18 -13.21 11.56
CA TYR A 315 11.33 -12.53 12.16
C TYR A 315 12.28 -11.98 11.07
N PRO A 316 12.72 -10.71 11.17
CA PRO A 316 12.53 -9.78 12.29
C PRO A 316 11.32 -8.84 12.18
N ALA A 317 10.62 -8.82 11.05
CA ALA A 317 9.65 -7.78 10.79
C ALA A 317 8.24 -8.09 11.29
N PHE A 318 7.68 -9.30 11.19
CA PHE A 318 6.29 -9.58 11.62
C PHE A 318 5.27 -8.56 11.08
N ALA A 319 5.34 -8.27 9.78
CA ALA A 319 4.60 -7.17 9.17
C ALA A 319 3.09 -7.44 9.07
N THR A 320 2.68 -8.70 8.86
CA THR A 320 1.28 -9.13 8.84
C THR A 320 0.94 -9.99 10.07
N HIS A 321 -0.28 -9.78 10.58
CA HIS A 321 -0.89 -10.59 11.64
C HIS A 321 -2.13 -11.34 11.14
N ASP A 322 -2.39 -11.28 9.83
CA ASP A 322 -3.44 -12.07 9.19
C ASP A 322 -2.89 -13.46 8.86
N ASP A 323 -3.45 -14.48 9.53
CA ASP A 323 -2.99 -15.87 9.38
C ASP A 323 -3.25 -16.42 7.98
N ALA A 324 -4.31 -16.02 7.29
CA ALA A 324 -4.61 -16.49 5.94
C ALA A 324 -3.57 -15.99 4.94
N ILE A 325 -3.26 -14.68 4.99
CA ILE A 325 -2.24 -14.06 4.14
C ILE A 325 -0.85 -14.63 4.46
N TYR A 326 -0.54 -14.83 5.75
CA TYR A 326 0.72 -15.43 6.19
C TYR A 326 0.91 -16.84 5.64
N VAL A 327 -0.08 -17.72 5.82
CA VAL A 327 -0.02 -19.12 5.36
C VAL A 327 0.08 -19.18 3.84
N GLN A 328 -0.72 -18.39 3.12
CA GLN A 328 -0.68 -18.34 1.66
C GLN A 328 0.69 -17.88 1.14
N THR A 329 1.26 -16.83 1.75
CA THR A 329 2.57 -16.28 1.34
C THR A 329 3.70 -17.27 1.63
N LYS A 330 3.76 -17.81 2.85
CA LYS A 330 4.76 -18.81 3.24
C LYS A 330 4.66 -20.06 2.37
N GLY A 331 3.44 -20.56 2.14
CA GLY A 331 3.19 -21.72 1.28
C GLY A 331 3.68 -21.50 -0.15
N LYS A 332 3.42 -20.33 -0.74
CA LYS A 332 3.90 -19.98 -2.09
C LYS A 332 5.42 -19.88 -2.17
N VAL A 333 6.07 -19.26 -1.18
CA VAL A 333 7.54 -19.16 -1.10
C VAL A 333 8.16 -20.55 -1.00
N ILE A 334 7.66 -21.40 -0.10
CA ILE A 334 8.14 -22.77 0.07
C ILE A 334 7.93 -23.59 -1.21
N ALA A 335 6.75 -23.54 -1.81
CA ALA A 335 6.43 -24.34 -3.00
C ALA A 335 7.29 -23.96 -4.22
N LYS A 336 7.64 -22.68 -4.39
CA LYS A 336 8.35 -22.21 -5.60
C LYS A 336 9.87 -22.05 -5.42
N LEU A 337 10.34 -21.74 -4.21
CA LEU A 337 11.74 -21.34 -3.98
C LEU A 337 12.54 -22.33 -3.14
N LYS A 338 11.90 -23.27 -2.41
CA LYS A 338 12.62 -24.27 -1.62
C LYS A 338 13.34 -25.26 -2.54
N GLY A 339 14.64 -25.42 -2.33
CA GLY A 339 15.46 -26.49 -2.89
C GLY A 339 16.02 -27.41 -1.80
N GLU A 340 16.94 -28.29 -2.18
CA GLU A 340 17.55 -29.27 -1.27
C GLU A 340 18.69 -28.67 -0.42
N TYR A 341 19.35 -27.62 -0.92
CA TYR A 341 20.50 -26.96 -0.32
C TYR A 341 20.14 -25.61 0.33
N GLY A 342 18.99 -25.03 -0.02
CA GLY A 342 18.53 -23.76 0.52
C GLY A 342 17.28 -23.25 -0.20
N PHE A 343 17.08 -21.93 -0.16
CA PHE A 343 16.05 -21.26 -0.94
C PHE A 343 16.67 -20.47 -2.09
N LYS A 344 16.06 -20.53 -3.27
CA LYS A 344 16.33 -19.57 -4.34
C LYS A 344 15.87 -18.17 -3.88
N ARG A 345 16.57 -17.10 -4.26
CA ARG A 345 16.14 -15.73 -3.90
C ARG A 345 14.80 -15.40 -4.56
N PHE A 346 14.74 -15.56 -5.88
CA PHE A 346 13.53 -15.51 -6.69
C PHE A 346 13.76 -16.35 -7.97
N LEU A 347 12.70 -16.60 -8.76
CA LEU A 347 12.79 -17.42 -9.97
C LEU A 347 13.58 -16.71 -11.09
N ARG A 348 14.37 -17.47 -11.86
CA ARG A 348 15.27 -16.97 -12.92
C ARG A 348 16.27 -15.92 -12.42
N ASP A 349 16.83 -16.16 -11.25
CA ASP A 349 17.85 -15.30 -10.67
C ASP A 349 19.25 -15.77 -11.06
N GLY A 350 20.02 -14.89 -11.71
CA GLY A 350 21.37 -15.21 -12.18
C GLY A 350 22.45 -15.15 -11.10
N TYR A 351 22.19 -14.55 -9.93
CA TYR A 351 23.26 -14.30 -8.96
C TYR A 351 23.91 -15.57 -8.43
N GLY A 352 25.24 -15.62 -8.60
CA GLY A 352 26.05 -16.75 -8.12
C GLY A 352 25.95 -18.00 -8.99
N THR A 353 25.20 -17.93 -10.11
CA THR A 353 25.25 -18.97 -11.14
C THR A 353 26.55 -18.85 -11.93
N VAL A 354 27.06 -19.96 -12.46
CA VAL A 354 28.30 -19.97 -13.27
C VAL A 354 28.14 -19.35 -14.65
N VAL A 355 26.89 -19.14 -15.08
CA VAL A 355 26.53 -18.56 -16.38
C VAL A 355 26.50 -17.03 -16.32
N GLU A 356 26.29 -16.45 -15.15
CA GLU A 356 26.27 -14.99 -14.96
C GLU A 356 27.66 -14.39 -15.17
N ASP A 357 27.74 -13.32 -15.96
CA ASP A 357 28.95 -12.49 -16.08
C ASP A 357 29.06 -11.52 -14.88
N PRO A 358 29.99 -11.72 -13.93
CA PRO A 358 30.09 -10.89 -12.73
C PRO A 358 30.64 -9.48 -13.01
N CYS A 359 31.26 -9.25 -14.18
CA CYS A 359 31.88 -7.97 -14.53
C CYS A 359 30.88 -6.95 -15.10
N ARG A 360 29.68 -7.39 -15.48
CA ARG A 360 28.68 -6.53 -16.11
C ARG A 360 27.67 -5.99 -15.08
N ARG A 361 27.11 -4.81 -15.34
CA ARG A 361 26.12 -4.16 -14.45
C ARG A 361 24.68 -4.56 -14.71
N PHE A 362 24.28 -4.71 -15.97
CA PHE A 362 22.91 -5.03 -16.35
C PHE A 362 22.85 -6.29 -17.22
N TYR A 363 21.75 -7.03 -17.15
CA TYR A 363 21.53 -8.19 -18.03
C TYR A 363 21.14 -7.76 -19.44
N TYR A 364 21.44 -8.61 -20.42
CA TYR A 364 20.86 -8.49 -21.75
C TYR A 364 19.40 -8.94 -21.76
N LYS A 365 18.66 -8.46 -22.76
CA LYS A 365 17.26 -8.86 -22.97
C LYS A 365 17.20 -10.38 -23.22
N GLY A 366 16.30 -11.06 -22.51
CA GLY A 366 16.11 -12.52 -22.60
C GLY A 366 17.12 -13.37 -21.80
N GLU A 367 18.19 -12.78 -21.27
CA GLU A 367 19.24 -13.51 -20.56
C GLU A 367 18.74 -14.21 -19.29
N THR A 368 17.70 -13.68 -18.64
CA THR A 368 17.12 -14.28 -17.43
C THR A 368 16.62 -15.71 -17.67
N LYS A 369 16.25 -16.07 -18.90
CA LYS A 369 15.88 -17.46 -19.26
C LYS A 369 17.05 -18.42 -19.07
N GLU A 370 18.28 -17.99 -19.30
CA GLU A 370 19.46 -18.84 -19.17
C GLU A 370 19.72 -19.28 -17.73
N PHE A 371 19.18 -18.55 -16.76
CA PHE A 371 19.26 -18.86 -15.32
C PHE A 371 18.11 -19.75 -14.84
N GLU A 372 17.12 -20.03 -15.67
CA GLU A 372 15.99 -20.89 -15.30
C GLU A 372 16.48 -22.29 -14.91
N ASN A 373 15.96 -22.79 -13.78
CA ASN A 373 16.27 -24.10 -13.18
C ASN A 373 17.68 -24.28 -12.61
N ILE A 374 18.62 -23.36 -12.87
CA ILE A 374 20.00 -23.43 -12.36
C ILE A 374 20.27 -22.42 -11.24
N GLU A 375 19.23 -21.79 -10.69
CA GLU A 375 19.37 -20.73 -9.68
C GLU A 375 20.09 -21.21 -8.42
N SER A 376 20.90 -20.32 -7.84
CA SER A 376 21.65 -20.60 -6.61
C SER A 376 20.74 -20.70 -5.39
N GLU A 377 21.05 -21.62 -4.48
CA GLU A 377 20.25 -21.89 -3.28
C GLU A 377 20.95 -21.38 -2.02
N TRP A 378 20.22 -20.62 -1.20
CA TRP A 378 20.75 -19.95 -0.01
C TRP A 378 20.35 -20.70 1.27
N PRO A 379 21.29 -21.30 2.00
CA PRO A 379 20.99 -22.04 3.24
C PRO A 379 20.55 -21.14 4.39
N LEU A 380 20.81 -19.83 4.30
CA LEU A 380 20.38 -18.80 5.26
C LEU A 380 18.88 -18.89 5.59
N PHE A 381 18.03 -19.16 4.61
CA PHE A 381 16.58 -19.20 4.81
C PHE A 381 16.12 -20.43 5.60
N PHE A 382 16.92 -21.50 5.69
CA PHE A 382 16.65 -22.56 6.66
C PHE A 382 16.78 -22.05 8.09
N ALA A 383 17.77 -21.19 8.38
CA ALA A 383 17.91 -20.59 9.71
C ALA A 383 16.72 -19.66 10.04
N TYR A 384 16.23 -18.88 9.08
CA TYR A 384 15.01 -18.09 9.26
C TYR A 384 13.77 -18.95 9.52
N LEU A 385 13.63 -20.09 8.84
CA LEU A 385 12.50 -21.01 9.07
C LEU A 385 12.60 -21.77 10.40
N VAL A 386 13.81 -22.01 10.91
CA VAL A 386 13.99 -22.49 12.28
C VAL A 386 13.49 -21.45 13.27
N ILE A 387 13.89 -20.18 13.10
CA ILE A 387 13.42 -19.08 13.95
C ILE A 387 11.90 -18.95 13.87
N ASP A 388 11.32 -18.95 12.66
CA ASP A 388 9.88 -18.89 12.43
C ASP A 388 9.13 -20.03 13.15
N GLY A 389 9.63 -21.26 13.08
CA GLY A 389 9.04 -22.40 13.78
C GLY A 389 9.05 -22.22 15.30
N ILE A 390 10.11 -21.66 15.88
CA ILE A 390 10.20 -21.36 17.31
C ILE A 390 9.16 -20.30 17.72
N PHE A 391 9.01 -19.23 16.94
CA PHE A 391 8.01 -18.19 17.21
C PHE A 391 6.57 -18.70 17.10
N LYS A 392 6.30 -19.67 16.22
CA LYS A 392 4.98 -20.28 16.04
C LYS A 392 4.73 -21.51 16.93
N GLY A 393 5.74 -21.99 17.66
CA GLY A 393 5.64 -23.20 18.48
C GLY A 393 5.61 -24.51 17.68
N ASP A 394 5.99 -24.47 16.40
CA ASP A 394 6.00 -25.64 15.50
C ASP A 394 7.34 -26.40 15.63
N GLN A 395 7.35 -27.41 16.49
CA GLN A 395 8.54 -28.23 16.76
C GLN A 395 8.91 -29.16 15.61
N GLU A 396 7.96 -29.54 14.74
CA GLU A 396 8.24 -30.39 13.58
C GLU A 396 9.01 -29.60 12.53
N GLN A 397 8.53 -28.40 12.19
CA GLN A 397 9.24 -27.47 11.31
C GLN A 397 10.67 -27.21 11.80
N VAL A 398 10.85 -26.95 13.10
CA VAL A 398 12.17 -26.68 13.69
C VAL A 398 13.12 -27.86 13.47
N LYS A 399 12.69 -29.09 13.75
CA LYS A 399 13.52 -30.29 13.59
C LYS A 399 13.90 -30.54 12.13
N ASP A 400 12.96 -30.37 11.21
CA ASP A 400 13.18 -30.62 9.79
C ASP A 400 14.20 -29.63 9.20
N TYR A 401 14.00 -28.33 9.42
CA TYR A 401 14.92 -27.32 8.91
C TYR A 401 16.26 -27.33 9.64
N GLN A 402 16.32 -27.71 10.92
CA GLN A 402 17.58 -27.91 11.62
C GLN A 402 18.37 -29.09 11.02
N LYS A 403 17.70 -30.20 10.65
CA LYS A 403 18.33 -31.35 9.99
C LYS A 403 18.89 -30.96 8.62
N LEU A 404 18.14 -30.17 7.85
CA LEU A 404 18.61 -29.64 6.56
C LEU A 404 19.79 -28.69 6.74
N LEU A 405 19.71 -27.74 7.68
CA LEU A 405 20.75 -26.76 7.95
C LEU A 405 22.06 -27.43 8.41
N LYS A 406 21.99 -28.40 9.33
CA LYS A 406 23.16 -29.16 9.82
C LYS A 406 23.94 -29.84 8.69
N LYS A 407 23.26 -30.28 7.62
CA LYS A 407 23.92 -30.88 6.44
C LYS A 407 24.66 -29.85 5.57
N ARG A 408 24.33 -28.56 5.69
CA ARG A 408 24.86 -27.48 4.84
C ARG A 408 25.86 -26.57 5.56
N VAL A 409 25.95 -26.65 6.88
CA VAL A 409 26.96 -25.96 7.69
C VAL A 409 28.30 -26.68 7.56
N ARG A 410 29.35 -25.92 7.24
CA ARG A 410 30.74 -26.41 7.27
C ARG A 410 31.38 -26.10 8.62
N ARG A 411 32.49 -26.75 8.95
CA ARG A 411 33.29 -26.43 10.13
C ARG A 411 34.68 -26.00 9.69
N ASP A 412 35.22 -25.00 10.37
CA ASP A 412 36.59 -24.56 10.14
C ASP A 412 37.62 -25.45 10.88
N LYS A 413 38.90 -25.08 10.78
CA LYS A 413 40.01 -25.79 11.44
C LYS A 413 39.90 -25.83 12.97
N TYR A 414 39.17 -24.88 13.57
CA TYR A 414 38.93 -24.77 15.00
C TYR A 414 37.59 -25.40 15.43
N GLY A 415 36.84 -25.98 14.48
CA GLY A 415 35.54 -26.59 14.70
C GLY A 415 34.37 -25.61 14.68
N ASP A 416 34.60 -24.32 14.38
CA ASP A 416 33.57 -23.29 14.35
C ASP A 416 32.66 -23.43 13.12
N PRO A 417 31.35 -23.18 13.25
CA PRO A 417 30.39 -23.31 12.16
C PRO A 417 30.57 -22.19 11.12
N LEU A 418 30.55 -22.57 9.84
CA LEU A 418 30.59 -21.70 8.67
C LEU A 418 29.38 -21.97 7.78
N ILE A 419 28.69 -20.90 7.40
CA ILE A 419 27.57 -20.97 6.47
C ILE A 419 28.00 -20.39 5.13
N PRO A 420 28.06 -21.22 4.07
CA PRO A 420 28.24 -20.74 2.71
C PRO A 420 27.14 -19.76 2.33
N GLN A 421 27.48 -18.73 1.56
CA GLN A 421 26.50 -17.75 1.09
C GLN A 421 25.40 -18.42 0.25
N TYR A 422 25.80 -19.30 -0.68
CA TYR A 422 24.89 -20.07 -1.52
C TYR A 422 25.53 -21.38 -2.02
N TYR A 423 24.70 -22.24 -2.59
CA TYR A 423 25.08 -23.45 -3.32
C TYR A 423 24.68 -23.30 -4.79
N PHE A 424 25.60 -23.62 -5.71
CA PHE A 424 25.42 -23.42 -7.15
C PHE A 424 25.72 -24.69 -7.95
N VAL A 425 25.23 -24.74 -9.19
CA VAL A 425 25.43 -25.85 -10.12
C VAL A 425 26.79 -25.67 -10.84
N PRO A 426 27.70 -26.66 -10.80
CA PRO A 426 28.98 -26.60 -11.51
C PRO A 426 28.80 -26.45 -13.04
N VAL A 427 29.78 -25.82 -13.70
CA VAL A 427 29.77 -25.55 -15.16
C VAL A 427 29.46 -26.81 -15.97
N ASP A 428 30.13 -27.92 -15.65
CA ASP A 428 30.01 -29.19 -16.39
C ASP A 428 28.62 -29.85 -16.23
N SER A 429 27.85 -29.43 -15.23
CA SER A 429 26.54 -30.00 -14.87
C SER A 429 25.36 -29.12 -15.31
N VAL A 430 25.59 -27.92 -15.84
CA VAL A 430 24.53 -26.96 -16.20
C VAL A 430 23.57 -27.51 -17.24
N SER A 431 24.08 -28.18 -18.28
CA SER A 431 23.25 -28.73 -19.36
C SER A 431 22.32 -29.84 -18.86
N TYR A 432 22.82 -30.73 -18.01
CA TYR A 432 22.03 -31.81 -17.41
C TYR A 432 20.98 -31.29 -16.44
N GLU A 433 21.32 -30.31 -15.60
CA GLU A 433 20.36 -29.68 -14.68
C GLU A 433 19.24 -28.95 -15.42
N LYS A 434 19.53 -28.33 -16.58
CA LYS A 434 18.50 -27.69 -17.41
C LYS A 434 17.53 -28.70 -18.03
N GLN A 435 17.99 -29.91 -18.36
CA GLN A 435 17.16 -30.98 -18.92
C GLN A 435 16.28 -31.65 -17.86
N ASP A 436 16.86 -31.94 -16.69
CA ASP A 436 16.16 -32.54 -15.55
C ASP A 436 16.46 -31.76 -14.26
N PRO A 437 15.62 -30.76 -13.91
CA PRO A 437 15.83 -29.89 -12.76
C PRO A 437 15.90 -30.63 -11.43
N GLY A 438 16.94 -30.39 -10.63
CA GLY A 438 17.19 -31.06 -9.36
C GLY A 438 17.99 -32.37 -9.47
N SER A 439 18.42 -32.76 -10.66
CA SER A 439 19.21 -33.99 -10.87
C SER A 439 20.67 -33.85 -10.44
N GLN A 440 21.25 -32.66 -10.49
CA GLN A 440 22.68 -32.44 -10.28
C GLN A 440 23.01 -31.94 -8.85
N PRO A 441 24.10 -32.44 -8.24
CA PRO A 441 24.54 -31.96 -6.94
C PRO A 441 25.08 -30.53 -7.03
N ARG A 442 24.80 -29.71 -6.01
CA ARG A 442 25.29 -28.33 -5.91
C ARG A 442 26.51 -28.21 -5.02
N VAL A 443 27.41 -27.30 -5.37
CA VAL A 443 28.66 -27.04 -4.66
C VAL A 443 28.55 -25.72 -3.90
N ALA A 444 29.13 -25.65 -2.70
CA ALA A 444 29.13 -24.44 -1.90
C ALA A 444 29.98 -23.32 -2.53
N SER A 445 29.50 -22.09 -2.46
CA SER A 445 30.21 -20.88 -2.90
C SER A 445 31.56 -20.73 -2.19
N LYS A 446 32.59 -20.23 -2.89
CA LYS A 446 33.87 -19.86 -2.23
C LYS A 446 33.66 -18.81 -1.13
N LYS A 447 32.78 -17.83 -1.41
CA LYS A 447 32.32 -16.82 -0.44
C LYS A 447 31.57 -17.48 0.71
N GLY A 448 31.99 -17.24 1.95
CA GLY A 448 31.39 -17.85 3.14
C GLY A 448 31.86 -19.28 3.47
N SER A 449 32.77 -19.87 2.69
CA SER A 449 33.18 -21.29 2.84
C SER A 449 34.58 -21.51 3.41
N SER A 450 35.35 -20.46 3.69
CA SER A 450 36.69 -20.56 4.27
C SER A 450 36.78 -19.80 5.58
N SER A 451 37.79 -20.12 6.40
CA SER A 451 38.06 -19.36 7.64
C SER A 451 38.53 -17.92 7.38
N SER A 452 39.07 -17.63 6.18
CA SER A 452 39.44 -16.27 5.75
C SER A 452 38.26 -15.50 5.16
N ASN A 453 37.23 -16.19 4.64
CA ASN A 453 36.06 -15.65 3.95
C ASN A 453 34.77 -16.14 4.61
N VAL A 454 34.45 -15.54 5.74
CA VAL A 454 33.23 -15.76 6.54
C VAL A 454 32.13 -14.85 6.02
N PHE A 455 30.96 -15.42 5.76
CA PHE A 455 29.74 -14.66 5.45
C PHE A 455 29.08 -14.22 6.76
N LEU A 456 29.24 -12.94 7.10
CA LEU A 456 28.90 -12.42 8.44
C LEU A 456 27.39 -12.37 8.71
N TRP A 457 26.58 -12.02 7.70
CA TRP A 457 25.12 -12.03 7.84
C TRP A 457 24.60 -13.45 8.11
N GLY A 458 25.05 -14.44 7.32
CA GLY A 458 24.66 -15.84 7.50
C GLY A 458 25.06 -16.40 8.87
N THR A 459 26.29 -16.13 9.28
CA THR A 459 26.83 -16.56 10.57
C THR A 459 26.03 -15.96 11.73
N SER A 460 25.66 -14.68 11.64
CA SER A 460 24.89 -13.97 12.66
C SER A 460 23.51 -14.59 12.88
N VAL A 461 22.75 -14.82 11.79
CA VAL A 461 21.40 -15.42 11.87
C VAL A 461 21.47 -16.86 12.37
N TYR A 462 22.52 -17.61 12.01
CA TYR A 462 22.73 -18.95 12.53
C TYR A 462 22.95 -18.99 14.04
N ILE A 463 23.83 -18.13 14.55
CA ILE A 463 24.08 -18.04 16.00
C ILE A 463 22.78 -17.74 16.73
N ILE A 464 22.00 -16.77 16.24
CA ILE A 464 20.68 -16.46 16.79
C ILE A 464 19.76 -17.69 16.77
N SER A 465 19.70 -18.41 15.65
CA SER A 465 18.87 -19.62 15.55
C SER A 465 19.29 -20.71 16.55
N GLN A 466 20.59 -20.93 16.76
CA GLN A 466 21.05 -21.96 17.69
C GLN A 466 20.82 -21.57 19.15
N LEU A 467 21.03 -20.29 19.51
CA LEU A 467 20.71 -19.77 20.84
C LEU A 467 19.23 -19.97 21.20
N LEU A 468 18.32 -19.80 20.23
CA LEU A 468 16.89 -20.03 20.41
C LEU A 468 16.55 -21.53 20.50
N VAL A 469 17.14 -22.38 19.65
CA VAL A 469 16.89 -23.83 19.66
C VAL A 469 17.36 -24.49 20.96
N GLU A 470 18.50 -24.04 21.49
CA GLU A 470 19.08 -24.57 22.74
C GLU A 470 18.40 -23.98 24.00
N GLY A 471 17.43 -23.08 23.84
CA GLY A 471 16.70 -22.47 24.97
C GLY A 471 17.51 -21.47 25.78
N LEU A 472 18.70 -21.10 25.32
CA LEU A 472 19.59 -20.11 25.94
C LEU A 472 19.04 -18.69 25.82
N LEU A 473 18.32 -18.42 24.73
CA LEU A 473 17.63 -17.17 24.46
C LEU A 473 16.13 -17.43 24.33
N HIS A 474 15.32 -16.60 24.98
CA HIS A 474 13.86 -16.68 24.85
C HIS A 474 13.34 -15.71 23.78
N VAL A 475 12.20 -16.06 23.15
CA VAL A 475 11.52 -15.24 22.14
C VAL A 475 11.23 -13.81 22.62
N ASN A 476 10.90 -13.65 23.91
CA ASN A 476 10.63 -12.35 24.52
C ASN A 476 11.88 -11.48 24.71
N GLU A 477 13.08 -12.06 24.67
CA GLU A 477 14.34 -11.36 24.91
C GLU A 477 14.93 -10.80 23.62
N ILE A 478 14.78 -11.53 22.51
CA ILE A 478 15.14 -11.08 21.17
C ILE A 478 14.11 -10.11 20.58
N ASP A 479 12.85 -10.18 21.04
CA ASP A 479 11.80 -9.24 20.67
C ASP A 479 11.09 -8.66 21.91
N PRO A 480 11.73 -7.71 22.64
CA PRO A 480 11.22 -7.15 23.89
C PRO A 480 9.92 -6.34 23.71
N ILE A 481 9.63 -5.93 22.47
CA ILE A 481 8.39 -5.24 22.08
C ILE A 481 7.24 -6.19 21.73
N ARG A 482 7.51 -7.51 21.68
CA ARG A 482 6.54 -8.58 21.38
C ARG A 482 5.73 -8.31 20.11
N ARG A 483 6.40 -7.88 19.06
CA ARG A 483 5.81 -7.61 17.75
C ARG A 483 5.31 -8.86 17.06
N TYR A 484 5.86 -10.03 17.38
CA TYR A 484 5.30 -11.32 16.94
C TYR A 484 3.85 -11.55 17.37
N LEU A 485 3.36 -10.78 18.36
CA LEU A 485 1.96 -10.77 18.75
C LEU A 485 1.19 -9.63 18.07
N PRO A 486 -0.09 -9.83 17.71
CA PRO A 486 -0.99 -8.76 17.31
C PRO A 486 -1.07 -7.63 18.34
N SER A 487 -1.33 -6.41 17.89
CA SER A 487 -1.33 -5.20 18.75
C SER A 487 -2.20 -5.34 20.00
N TYR A 488 -3.35 -6.00 19.91
CA TYR A 488 -4.30 -6.17 21.02
C TYR A 488 -3.84 -7.14 22.10
N THR A 489 -2.93 -8.06 21.78
CA THR A 489 -2.34 -9.03 22.72
C THR A 489 -1.04 -8.54 23.34
N ARG A 490 -0.48 -7.43 22.85
CA ARG A 490 0.77 -6.88 23.39
C ARG A 490 0.56 -6.33 24.81
N PRO A 491 1.57 -6.44 25.70
CA PRO A 491 1.50 -5.87 27.04
C PRO A 491 1.21 -4.37 26.97
N ARG A 492 0.23 -3.91 27.74
CA ARG A 492 -0.03 -2.47 27.87
C ARG A 492 1.14 -1.82 28.57
N ARG A 493 1.82 -0.91 27.90
CA ARG A 493 2.75 0.00 28.54
C ARG A 493 1.98 1.26 28.91
N THR A 494 1.96 1.62 30.19
CA THR A 494 1.42 2.89 30.64
C THR A 494 2.32 4.01 30.12
N GLY A 495 1.93 4.62 29.00
CA GLY A 495 2.62 5.76 28.39
C GLY A 495 1.65 6.91 28.14
N ARG A 496 2.18 8.14 28.09
CA ARG A 496 1.42 9.34 27.73
C ARG A 496 1.17 9.47 26.21
N TYR A 497 1.71 8.56 25.41
CA TYR A 497 1.76 8.66 23.95
C TYR A 497 0.97 7.53 23.29
N SER A 498 0.43 7.81 22.10
CA SER A 498 -0.38 6.89 21.30
C SER A 498 0.42 5.65 20.90
N ALA A 499 0.26 4.53 21.60
CA ALA A 499 0.94 3.27 21.29
C ALA A 499 0.05 2.31 20.49
N PHE A 500 0.65 1.49 19.62
CA PHE A 500 -0.04 0.41 18.89
C PHE A 500 -0.35 -0.79 19.79
N GLN A 501 -1.32 -0.62 20.69
CA GLN A 501 -1.72 -1.62 21.70
C GLN A 501 -3.26 -1.77 21.82
N GLY A 502 -4.02 -1.36 20.79
CA GLY A 502 -5.49 -1.31 20.79
C GLY A 502 -6.18 -2.67 20.56
N THR A 503 -7.44 -2.80 21.01
CA THR A 503 -8.26 -4.03 21.21
C THR A 503 -8.95 -4.63 19.97
N ALA A 504 -9.14 -5.97 19.94
CA ALA A 504 -9.68 -6.73 18.80
C ALA A 504 -11.21 -6.90 18.67
N SER A 505 -12.05 -6.66 19.70
CA SER A 505 -13.44 -7.16 19.63
C SER A 505 -14.57 -6.24 20.11
N ASP A 506 -14.28 -5.03 20.62
CA ASP A 506 -15.34 -4.09 21.02
C ASP A 506 -14.92 -2.62 20.82
N LEU A 507 -14.40 -2.31 19.63
CA LEU A 507 -14.11 -0.93 19.27
C LEU A 507 -15.43 -0.17 19.11
N VAL A 508 -15.55 0.91 19.88
CA VAL A 508 -16.67 1.85 19.77
C VAL A 508 -16.11 3.18 19.31
N VAL A 509 -16.54 3.63 18.13
CA VAL A 509 -16.16 4.94 17.61
C VAL A 509 -16.97 6.00 18.31
N GLN A 510 -16.29 6.99 18.90
CA GLN A 510 -16.94 8.09 19.59
C GLN A 510 -17.20 9.23 18.61
N VAL A 511 -18.41 9.77 18.63
CA VAL A 511 -18.81 10.87 17.74
C VAL A 511 -19.23 12.07 18.57
N VAL A 512 -18.60 13.20 18.29
CA VAL A 512 -18.91 14.50 18.88
C VAL A 512 -19.50 15.38 17.79
N LEU A 513 -20.67 15.94 18.04
CA LEU A 513 -21.34 16.84 17.10
C LEU A 513 -21.14 18.29 17.51
N ILE A 514 -20.48 19.07 16.65
CA ILE A 514 -20.26 20.50 16.85
C ILE A 514 -21.14 21.28 15.88
N ALA A 515 -21.98 22.17 16.41
CA ALA A 515 -22.77 23.10 15.62
C ALA A 515 -22.03 24.44 15.51
N GLU A 516 -21.96 25.03 14.31
CA GLU A 516 -21.25 26.30 14.11
C GLU A 516 -21.89 27.50 14.84
N SER A 517 -23.20 27.46 15.11
CA SER A 517 -23.95 28.54 15.77
C SER A 517 -24.89 28.00 16.86
N MET A 518 -25.22 28.84 17.85
CA MET A 518 -26.26 28.51 18.86
C MET A 518 -27.64 28.33 18.24
N ARG A 519 -27.91 29.06 17.15
CA ARG A 519 -29.15 28.95 16.38
C ARG A 519 -29.31 27.55 15.81
N LEU A 520 -28.26 27.04 15.15
CA LEU A 520 -28.22 25.69 14.61
C LEU A 520 -28.38 24.64 15.72
N GLN A 521 -27.70 24.82 16.86
CA GLN A 521 -27.83 23.92 18.01
C GLN A 521 -29.28 23.82 18.51
N ALA A 522 -29.96 24.96 18.69
CA ALA A 522 -31.36 24.98 19.12
C ALA A 522 -32.27 24.25 18.13
N MET A 523 -32.01 24.41 16.82
CA MET A 523 -32.76 23.72 15.77
C MET A 523 -32.51 22.20 15.78
N MET A 524 -31.25 21.76 15.88
CA MET A 524 -30.92 20.33 15.98
C MET A 524 -31.56 19.67 17.21
N ALA A 525 -31.70 20.41 18.32
CA ALA A 525 -32.36 19.95 19.53
C ALA A 525 -33.86 19.65 19.30
N THR A 526 -34.55 20.37 18.40
CA THR A 526 -35.96 20.07 18.05
C THR A 526 -36.13 18.72 17.36
N TYR A 527 -35.11 18.26 16.63
CA TYR A 527 -35.04 16.92 16.05
C TYR A 527 -34.51 15.86 17.04
N GLY A 528 -34.31 16.24 18.31
CA GLY A 528 -33.80 15.35 19.36
C GLY A 528 -32.32 15.01 19.21
N ILE A 529 -31.55 15.78 18.44
CA ILE A 529 -30.11 15.60 18.24
C ILE A 529 -29.37 16.58 19.15
N GLN A 530 -28.52 16.08 20.03
CA GLN A 530 -27.73 16.91 20.94
C GLN A 530 -26.40 17.30 20.31
N THR A 531 -26.15 18.59 20.14
CA THR A 531 -24.90 19.15 19.62
C THR A 531 -24.30 20.14 20.63
N GLN A 532 -23.00 20.45 20.51
CA GLN A 532 -22.33 21.50 21.30
C GLN A 532 -21.85 22.63 20.40
N THR A 533 -21.76 23.85 20.90
CA THR A 533 -21.08 24.94 20.18
C THR A 533 -19.58 24.98 20.52
N PRO A 534 -18.73 25.62 19.70
CA PRO A 534 -17.31 25.80 20.03
C PRO A 534 -17.08 26.45 21.41
N HIS A 535 -17.97 27.36 21.83
CA HIS A 535 -17.88 28.02 23.13
C HIS A 535 -18.21 27.09 24.31
N GLU A 536 -19.20 26.19 24.18
CA GLU A 536 -19.56 25.22 25.23
C GLU A 536 -18.51 24.11 25.44
N VAL A 537 -17.58 23.97 24.49
CA VAL A 537 -16.54 22.95 24.49
C VAL A 537 -15.27 23.44 25.19
N GLU A 538 -15.15 24.74 25.47
CA GLU A 538 -14.07 25.33 26.25
C GLU A 538 -13.89 24.61 27.61
N PRO A 539 -12.66 24.29 28.03
CA PRO A 539 -11.37 24.78 27.51
C PRO A 539 -10.79 24.01 26.31
N VAL A 540 -11.52 23.04 25.74
CA VAL A 540 -11.06 22.30 24.55
C VAL A 540 -11.28 23.16 23.31
N GLN A 541 -10.24 23.33 22.49
CA GLN A 541 -10.32 24.09 21.25
C GLN A 541 -10.58 23.17 20.06
N ILE A 542 -11.42 23.61 19.13
CA ILE A 542 -11.68 22.90 17.87
C ILE A 542 -10.81 23.49 16.77
N TRP A 543 -9.95 22.69 16.17
CA TRP A 543 -9.00 23.17 15.16
C TRP A 543 -9.25 22.58 13.77
N PRO A 544 -8.97 23.33 12.69
CA PRO A 544 -8.78 22.75 11.37
C PRO A 544 -7.58 21.80 11.33
N PRO A 545 -7.59 20.77 10.46
CA PRO A 545 -6.41 19.95 10.19
C PRO A 545 -5.18 20.76 9.76
N SER A 546 -5.37 21.84 8.98
CA SER A 546 -4.30 22.71 8.49
C SER A 546 -3.46 23.34 9.61
N GLU A 547 -4.08 23.71 10.74
CA GLU A 547 -3.37 24.24 11.91
C GLU A 547 -2.48 23.17 12.57
N LEU A 548 -2.97 21.94 12.63
CA LEU A 548 -2.19 20.82 13.15
C LEU A 548 -0.98 20.52 12.24
N ILE A 549 -1.10 20.69 10.91
CA ILE A 549 0.03 20.58 9.97
C ILE A 549 1.12 21.61 10.28
N LYS A 550 0.75 22.87 10.56
CA LYS A 550 1.70 23.93 10.93
C LYS A 550 2.51 23.54 12.17
N ILE A 551 1.86 22.94 13.17
CA ILE A 551 2.54 22.47 14.39
C ILE A 551 3.50 21.33 14.10
N TYR A 552 3.06 20.31 13.36
CA TYR A 552 3.91 19.17 13.06
C TYR A 552 5.12 19.54 12.18
N LYS A 553 5.09 20.67 11.45
CA LYS A 553 6.25 21.17 10.71
C LYS A 553 7.48 21.36 11.61
N TYR A 554 7.27 21.78 12.87
CA TYR A 554 8.35 21.99 13.83
C TYR A 554 8.97 20.68 14.37
N LEU A 555 8.31 19.54 14.16
CA LEU A 555 8.80 18.25 14.65
C LEU A 555 9.98 17.76 13.79
N GLY A 556 11.14 17.61 14.43
CA GLY A 556 12.36 17.13 13.79
C GLY A 556 13.22 18.23 13.14
N ILE A 557 12.97 19.51 13.44
CA ILE A 557 13.85 20.60 12.96
C ILE A 557 15.20 20.53 13.66
N SER A 558 16.30 20.57 12.89
CA SER A 558 17.64 20.79 13.41
C SER A 558 18.42 21.74 12.52
N LYS A 559 18.69 22.95 13.03
CA LYS A 559 19.48 23.97 12.32
C LYS A 559 20.93 23.53 12.09
N LYS A 560 21.50 22.71 12.99
CA LYS A 560 22.88 22.22 12.85
C LYS A 560 23.04 21.21 11.72
N LEU A 561 22.02 20.39 11.50
CA LEU A 561 22.01 19.37 10.45
C LEU A 561 21.35 19.85 9.15
N GLY A 562 20.80 21.07 9.12
CA GLY A 562 20.09 21.63 7.97
C GLY A 562 18.77 20.89 7.68
N LEU A 563 18.06 20.46 8.72
CA LEU A 563 16.80 19.71 8.61
C LEU A 563 15.59 20.60 8.93
N ASP A 564 14.63 20.65 8.00
CA ASP A 564 13.46 21.54 8.07
C ASP A 564 12.22 20.92 8.73
N GLY A 565 12.33 19.67 9.22
CA GLY A 565 11.25 18.97 9.93
C GLY A 565 10.26 18.26 9.01
N ARG A 566 8.99 18.15 9.45
CA ARG A 566 7.94 17.42 8.69
C ARG A 566 7.51 18.26 7.47
N PRO A 567 7.48 17.67 6.26
CA PRO A 567 6.89 18.33 5.10
C PRO A 567 5.40 18.64 5.34
N ALA A 568 4.86 19.67 4.69
CA ALA A 568 3.46 20.09 4.83
C ALA A 568 2.46 19.07 4.24
N ARG A 569 2.26 17.96 4.95
CA ARG A 569 1.41 16.83 4.56
C ARG A 569 0.11 16.82 5.35
N PRO A 570 -1.05 16.58 4.70
CA PRO A 570 -2.34 16.49 5.38
C PRO A 570 -2.37 15.33 6.36
N ILE A 571 -3.09 15.52 7.46
CA ILE A 571 -3.26 14.53 8.54
C ILE A 571 -4.59 13.83 8.32
N GLY A 572 -4.60 12.51 8.09
CA GLY A 572 -5.81 11.79 7.70
C GLY A 572 -6.81 11.57 8.82
N ALA A 573 -7.78 10.70 8.57
CA ALA A 573 -8.87 10.44 9.50
C ALA A 573 -8.39 9.78 10.80
N LEU A 574 -7.38 8.92 10.76
CA LEU A 574 -6.84 8.30 11.98
C LEU A 574 -6.10 9.33 12.83
N GLY A 575 -5.36 10.25 12.22
CA GLY A 575 -4.71 11.36 12.92
C GLY A 575 -5.71 12.37 13.50
N THR A 576 -6.75 12.73 12.76
CA THR A 576 -7.78 13.69 13.22
C THR A 576 -8.74 13.11 14.26
N SER A 577 -8.87 11.78 14.34
CA SER A 577 -9.71 11.09 15.34
C SER A 577 -9.08 10.98 16.75
N LYS A 578 -8.07 11.81 17.05
CA LYS A 578 -7.36 11.87 18.33
C LYS A 578 -7.62 13.20 19.02
N ILE A 579 -7.47 13.21 20.34
CA ILE A 579 -7.39 14.44 21.12
C ILE A 579 -5.93 14.79 21.33
N TYR A 580 -5.54 16.03 21.05
CA TYR A 580 -4.17 16.49 21.22
C TYR A 580 -4.02 17.34 22.48
N ARG A 581 -2.90 17.18 23.18
CA ARG A 581 -2.48 18.07 24.26
C ARG A 581 -1.27 18.87 23.79
N ILE A 582 -1.45 20.18 23.60
CA ILE A 582 -0.48 21.07 22.96
C ILE A 582 -0.27 22.27 23.89
N CYS A 583 0.95 22.45 24.41
CA CYS A 583 1.31 23.56 25.32
C CYS A 583 0.31 23.78 26.48
N GLY A 584 -0.25 22.70 27.04
CA GLY A 584 -1.23 22.77 28.13
C GLY A 584 -2.68 23.02 27.68
N GLN A 585 -2.94 23.23 26.40
CA GLN A 585 -4.28 23.28 25.80
C GLN A 585 -4.70 21.89 25.30
N THR A 586 -6.00 21.61 25.36
CA THR A 586 -6.58 20.41 24.75
C THR A 586 -7.20 20.80 23.42
N VAL A 587 -6.88 20.07 22.36
CA VAL A 587 -7.28 20.36 21.00
C VAL A 587 -7.97 19.13 20.39
N LEU A 588 -9.10 19.35 19.72
CA LEU A 588 -9.79 18.35 18.92
C LEU A 588 -9.85 18.84 17.48
N CYS A 589 -9.42 18.00 16.53
CA CYS A 589 -9.49 18.34 15.10
C CYS A 589 -10.72 17.70 14.47
N TYR A 590 -11.36 18.40 13.53
CA TYR A 590 -12.37 17.78 12.66
C TYR A 590 -11.70 17.16 11.42
N PRO A 591 -12.27 16.11 10.81
CA PRO A 591 -11.70 15.48 9.61
C PRO A 591 -11.64 16.43 8.40
N LEU A 592 -10.72 16.15 7.46
CA LEU A 592 -10.54 16.96 6.23
C LEU A 592 -11.82 17.14 5.40
N ILE A 593 -12.78 16.23 5.48
CA ILE A 593 -14.05 16.32 4.72
C ILE A 593 -14.86 17.58 5.08
N PHE A 594 -14.65 18.17 6.26
CA PHE A 594 -15.32 19.39 6.72
C PHE A 594 -14.47 20.66 6.56
N GLU A 595 -13.22 20.52 6.14
CA GLU A 595 -12.40 21.65 5.76
C GLU A 595 -12.95 22.18 4.42
N VAL A 596 -13.29 23.46 4.36
CA VAL A 596 -13.67 24.12 3.09
C VAL A 596 -12.40 24.27 2.27
N SER A 597 -11.94 23.16 1.71
CA SER A 597 -10.82 23.13 0.78
C SER A 597 -11.19 23.92 -0.47
N ASP A 598 -10.20 24.29 -1.29
CA ASP A 598 -10.42 24.97 -2.56
C ASP A 598 -11.31 24.20 -3.56
N PHE A 599 -11.76 22.97 -3.26
CA PHE A 599 -12.57 22.14 -4.17
C PHE A 599 -14.02 21.96 -3.69
N TYR A 600 -14.95 21.94 -4.64
CA TYR A 600 -16.39 22.12 -4.42
C TYR A 600 -17.19 20.87 -4.00
N LEU A 601 -16.55 19.69 -3.91
CA LEU A 601 -17.25 18.42 -3.63
C LEU A 601 -18.01 18.41 -2.30
N SER A 602 -17.56 19.18 -1.31
CA SER A 602 -18.21 19.30 0.00
C SER A 602 -19.60 19.93 -0.06
N HIS A 603 -19.96 20.62 -1.16
CA HIS A 603 -21.28 21.22 -1.33
C HIS A 603 -22.38 20.20 -1.68
N ASP A 604 -22.03 18.96 -2.08
CA ASP A 604 -23.03 17.89 -2.28
C ASP A 604 -23.26 17.11 -0.97
N MET A 605 -24.43 17.33 -0.36
CA MET A 605 -24.82 16.69 0.90
C MET A 605 -24.84 15.16 0.82
N ALA A 606 -25.30 14.58 -0.29
CA ALA A 606 -25.35 13.12 -0.40
C ALA A 606 -23.94 12.53 -0.40
N LEU A 607 -23.01 13.20 -1.10
CA LEU A 607 -21.61 12.80 -1.11
C LEU A 607 -20.97 12.97 0.28
N LEU A 608 -21.29 14.06 0.98
CA LEU A 608 -20.81 14.31 2.35
C LEU A 608 -21.30 13.22 3.33
N ILE A 609 -22.58 12.85 3.27
CA ILE A 609 -23.16 11.78 4.10
C ILE A 609 -22.40 10.46 3.86
N ASP A 610 -22.18 10.09 2.60
CA ASP A 610 -21.46 8.87 2.26
C ASP A 610 -19.97 8.93 2.67
N ASP A 611 -19.35 10.09 2.57
CA ASP A 611 -17.98 10.31 3.04
C ASP A 611 -17.89 10.18 4.57
N ILE A 612 -18.85 10.70 5.33
CA ILE A 612 -18.94 10.51 6.79
C ILE A 612 -19.07 9.01 7.13
N ARG A 613 -19.95 8.27 6.44
CA ARG A 613 -20.10 6.81 6.63
C ARG A 613 -18.79 6.07 6.34
N THR A 614 -18.15 6.41 5.22
CA THR A 614 -16.89 5.79 4.79
C THR A 614 -15.77 6.06 5.80
N GLU A 615 -15.67 7.29 6.30
CA GLU A 615 -14.66 7.66 7.31
C GLU A 615 -14.90 6.97 8.66
N LEU A 616 -16.15 6.88 9.11
CA LEU A 616 -16.51 6.13 10.32
C LEU A 616 -16.11 4.66 10.20
N GLN A 617 -16.46 4.02 9.07
CA GLN A 617 -16.08 2.64 8.80
C GLN A 617 -14.55 2.47 8.69
N PHE A 618 -13.87 3.41 8.03
CA PHE A 618 -12.42 3.40 7.87
C PHE A 618 -11.71 3.45 9.23
N VAL A 619 -12.08 4.41 10.08
CA VAL A 619 -11.57 4.51 11.45
C VAL A 619 -11.92 3.26 12.25
N GLY A 620 -13.16 2.78 12.16
CA GLY A 620 -13.62 1.56 12.83
C GLY A 620 -12.81 0.31 12.49
N ARG A 621 -12.46 0.13 11.21
CA ARG A 621 -11.69 -1.04 10.73
C ARG A 621 -10.21 -0.95 11.08
N HIS A 622 -9.61 0.24 10.94
CA HIS A 622 -8.16 0.42 10.97
C HIS A 622 -7.58 0.94 12.29
N TRP A 623 -8.43 1.34 13.25
CA TRP A 623 -7.95 1.80 14.55
C TRP A 623 -7.25 0.68 15.33
N ARG A 624 -5.99 0.90 15.71
CA ARG A 624 -5.15 -0.04 16.49
C ARG A 624 -4.40 0.62 17.65
N LEU A 625 -4.73 1.87 17.95
CA LEU A 625 -4.12 2.64 19.02
C LEU A 625 -4.80 2.38 20.37
N THR A 626 -4.10 2.73 21.44
CA THR A 626 -4.67 2.76 22.79
C THR A 626 -5.72 3.87 22.94
N GLY A 627 -6.89 3.52 23.47
CA GLY A 627 -8.02 4.46 23.61
C GLY A 627 -8.99 4.37 22.44
N ARG A 628 -10.17 4.99 22.60
CA ARG A 628 -11.22 5.01 21.59
C ARG A 628 -10.99 6.18 20.61
N PRO A 629 -11.24 5.99 19.30
CA PRO A 629 -11.21 7.11 18.35
C PRO A 629 -12.37 8.06 18.63
N THR A 630 -12.09 9.37 18.60
CA THR A 630 -13.07 10.43 18.81
C THR A 630 -13.14 11.30 17.55
N ILE A 631 -14.24 11.19 16.81
CA ILE A 631 -14.48 11.93 15.57
C ILE A 631 -15.34 13.15 15.86
N CYS A 632 -14.89 14.31 15.39
CA CYS A 632 -15.64 15.57 15.44
C CYS A 632 -16.39 15.78 14.12
N LEU A 633 -17.73 15.76 14.14
CA LEU A 633 -18.55 16.10 12.99
C LEU A 633 -19.03 17.55 13.11
N LEU A 634 -18.68 18.37 12.12
CA LEU A 634 -19.08 19.78 12.08
C LEU A 634 -20.39 19.92 11.30
N ILE A 635 -21.40 20.51 11.92
CA ILE A 635 -22.68 20.84 11.30
C ILE A 635 -22.73 22.36 11.08
N ARG A 636 -23.04 22.74 9.84
CA ARG A 636 -23.15 24.13 9.39
C ARG A 636 -24.60 24.46 9.02
N GLU A 637 -24.96 25.73 9.04
CA GLU A 637 -26.29 26.22 8.70
C GLU A 637 -26.62 26.00 7.22
N GLU A 638 -25.62 25.98 6.34
CA GLU A 638 -25.78 25.63 4.93
C GLU A 638 -26.32 24.21 4.73
N HIS A 639 -25.95 23.27 5.62
CA HIS A 639 -26.41 21.89 5.55
C HIS A 639 -27.93 21.79 5.74
N MET A 640 -28.53 22.69 6.54
CA MET A 640 -29.98 22.71 6.80
C MET A 640 -30.80 23.17 5.59
N ARG A 641 -30.21 23.96 4.68
CA ARG A 641 -30.88 24.50 3.50
C ARG A 641 -30.98 23.47 2.37
N ASP A 642 -30.27 22.35 2.52
CA ASP A 642 -30.19 21.29 1.53
C ASP A 642 -31.51 20.51 1.42
N PRO A 643 -32.04 20.27 0.19
CA PRO A 643 -33.19 19.38 -0.01
C PRO A 643 -33.00 17.98 0.60
N LYS A 644 -31.76 17.46 0.61
CA LYS A 644 -31.40 16.16 1.18
C LYS A 644 -31.04 16.22 2.68
N PHE A 645 -31.32 17.32 3.37
CA PHE A 645 -31.06 17.44 4.82
C PHE A 645 -31.76 16.35 5.65
N ARG A 646 -32.91 15.84 5.17
CA ARG A 646 -33.59 14.70 5.80
C ARG A 646 -32.70 13.45 5.86
N GLU A 647 -31.94 13.16 4.81
CA GLU A 647 -31.02 12.02 4.79
C GLU A 647 -29.87 12.19 5.79
N MET A 648 -29.42 13.43 6.02
CA MET A 648 -28.43 13.76 7.07
C MET A 648 -29.04 13.55 8.47
N LEU A 649 -30.30 13.93 8.69
CA LEU A 649 -31.01 13.65 9.94
C LEU A 649 -31.14 12.14 10.17
N ASP A 650 -31.43 11.35 9.14
CA ASP A 650 -31.50 9.89 9.22
C ASP A 650 -30.14 9.30 9.62
N LEU A 651 -29.03 9.79 9.05
CA LEU A 651 -27.68 9.41 9.48
C LEU A 651 -27.44 9.77 10.96
N LEU A 652 -27.77 10.99 11.38
CA LEU A 652 -27.58 11.43 12.77
C LEU A 652 -28.45 10.62 13.75
N ALA A 653 -29.66 10.22 13.34
CA ALA A 653 -30.52 9.33 14.10
C ALA A 653 -29.93 7.91 14.20
N GLN A 654 -29.34 7.38 13.12
CA GLN A 654 -28.60 6.11 13.15
C GLN A 654 -27.42 6.19 14.13
N LEU A 655 -26.61 7.25 14.07
CA LEU A 655 -25.49 7.46 15.01
C LEU A 655 -25.97 7.54 16.47
N LYS A 656 -27.14 8.13 16.71
CA LYS A 656 -27.77 8.19 18.04
C LYS A 656 -28.27 6.82 18.52
N SER A 657 -28.71 5.95 17.61
CA SER A 657 -29.14 4.57 17.93
C SER A 657 -28.01 3.67 18.45
N GLY A 658 -26.74 4.08 18.22
CA GLY A 658 -25.55 3.37 18.66
C GLY A 658 -24.92 2.45 17.61
N TYR A 659 -25.55 2.35 16.43
CA TYR A 659 -25.06 1.54 15.31
C TYR A 659 -25.16 2.31 13.99
N CYS A 660 -24.11 2.26 13.18
CA CYS A 660 -24.07 2.82 11.83
C CYS A 660 -23.44 1.79 10.89
N ASP A 661 -24.20 1.22 9.96
CA ASP A 661 -23.73 0.21 9.00
C ASP A 661 -22.91 -0.94 9.62
N GLY A 662 -23.38 -1.48 10.75
CA GLY A 662 -22.71 -2.56 11.50
C GLY A 662 -21.56 -2.10 12.42
N LEU A 663 -21.17 -0.83 12.39
CA LEU A 663 -20.19 -0.23 13.31
C LEU A 663 -20.86 0.24 14.60
N LYS A 664 -20.28 -0.10 15.76
CA LYS A 664 -20.69 0.45 17.06
C LYS A 664 -20.23 1.89 17.21
N VAL A 665 -21.17 2.79 17.40
CA VAL A 665 -20.92 4.23 17.56
C VAL A 665 -21.45 4.69 18.91
N ARG A 666 -20.74 5.62 19.56
CA ARG A 666 -21.21 6.29 20.77
C ARG A 666 -21.19 7.80 20.56
N MET A 667 -22.37 8.38 20.41
CA MET A 667 -22.56 9.82 20.42
C MET A 667 -22.57 10.34 21.87
N GLY A 668 -21.99 11.51 22.10
CA GLY A 668 -22.05 12.15 23.41
C GLY A 668 -21.32 13.49 23.46
N ARG A 669 -21.44 14.17 24.60
CA ARG A 669 -20.68 15.40 24.88
C ARG A 669 -19.19 15.10 24.95
N LEU A 670 -18.36 16.00 24.42
CA LEU A 670 -16.91 15.83 24.37
C LEU A 670 -16.33 15.55 25.76
N GLN A 671 -16.74 16.31 26.78
CA GLN A 671 -16.22 16.19 28.14
C GLN A 671 -16.41 14.78 28.73
N ASN A 672 -17.49 14.09 28.37
CA ASN A 672 -17.79 12.73 28.84
C ASN A 672 -16.96 11.67 28.11
N LEU A 673 -16.58 11.94 26.86
CA LEU A 673 -15.89 11.00 25.98
C LEU A 673 -14.37 11.05 26.20
N MET A 674 -13.82 12.20 26.59
CA MET A 674 -12.38 12.43 26.80
C MET A 674 -11.70 11.34 27.64
N ALA A 675 -12.34 10.90 28.74
CA ALA A 675 -11.75 9.91 29.66
C ALA A 675 -11.43 8.54 29.02
N SER A 676 -12.06 8.23 27.88
CA SER A 676 -11.87 6.98 27.14
C SER A 676 -11.30 7.19 25.73
N SER A 677 -11.08 8.44 25.33
CA SER A 677 -10.48 8.82 24.06
C SER A 677 -8.98 8.51 23.98
N CYS A 678 -8.44 8.46 22.77
CA CYS A 678 -6.99 8.46 22.55
C CYS A 678 -6.44 9.88 22.62
N ILE A 679 -5.58 10.12 23.61
CA ILE A 679 -4.93 11.42 23.83
C ILE A 679 -3.46 11.32 23.41
N GLU A 680 -3.02 12.27 22.58
CA GLU A 680 -1.63 12.41 22.14
C GLU A 680 -1.03 13.72 22.63
N HIS A 681 0.08 13.63 23.36
CA HIS A 681 0.80 14.79 23.89
C HIS A 681 1.87 15.25 22.92
N LEU A 682 1.83 16.51 22.47
CA LEU A 682 2.83 17.11 21.59
C LEU A 682 3.83 17.98 22.39
N ASP A 683 4.61 17.32 23.24
CA ASP A 683 5.48 18.01 24.21
C ASP A 683 6.76 18.63 23.59
N PHE A 684 7.03 18.37 22.31
CA PHE A 684 8.22 18.89 21.61
C PHE A 684 8.19 20.41 21.38
N LEU A 685 7.01 21.03 21.45
CA LEU A 685 6.84 22.47 21.28
C LEU A 685 7.37 23.30 22.43
N ASN A 686 7.62 22.71 23.60
CA ASN A 686 8.24 23.43 24.72
C ASN A 686 9.65 23.96 24.38
N LEU A 687 10.26 23.48 23.29
CA LEU A 687 11.55 23.92 22.76
C LEU A 687 11.43 25.02 21.70
N VAL A 688 10.21 25.39 21.30
CA VAL A 688 9.91 26.35 20.23
C VAL A 688 9.22 27.57 20.84
N ASP A 689 9.57 28.77 20.37
CA ASP A 689 8.94 30.01 20.84
C ASP A 689 7.46 30.04 20.40
N VAL A 690 6.56 29.80 21.34
CA VAL A 690 5.11 29.65 21.13
C VAL A 690 4.50 30.94 20.55
N ASN A 691 5.14 32.10 20.76
CA ASN A 691 4.68 33.39 20.25
C ASN A 691 4.70 33.51 18.72
N LEU A 692 5.33 32.57 18.01
CA LEU A 692 5.38 32.53 16.54
C LEU A 692 4.22 31.74 15.90
N LEU A 693 3.39 31.05 16.69
CA LEU A 693 2.31 30.23 16.19
C LEU A 693 1.00 31.04 16.14
N GLU A 694 0.74 31.73 15.03
CA GLU A 694 -0.59 32.25 14.72
C GLU A 694 -1.52 31.09 14.35
N VAL A 695 -2.23 30.57 15.36
CA VAL A 695 -3.25 29.52 15.20
C VAL A 695 -4.64 30.13 15.26
N SER A 696 -5.47 29.85 14.25
CA SER A 696 -6.87 30.27 14.19
C SER A 696 -7.80 29.09 14.50
N PRO A 697 -8.29 28.96 15.76
CA PRO A 697 -9.27 27.94 16.09
C PRO A 697 -10.61 28.21 15.38
N PHE A 698 -11.42 27.18 15.21
CA PHE A 698 -12.77 27.31 14.68
C PHE A 698 -13.65 28.08 15.68
N GLN A 699 -14.11 29.26 15.29
CA GLN A 699 -14.90 30.14 16.15
C GLN A 699 -16.39 29.94 15.92
N GLN A 700 -17.17 30.17 16.98
CA GLN A 700 -18.62 30.16 16.88
C GLN A 700 -19.12 31.30 16.00
N LEU A 701 -19.99 30.98 15.04
CA LEU A 701 -20.66 31.97 14.21
C LEU A 701 -21.63 32.78 15.07
N GLN A 702 -21.44 34.11 15.10
CA GLN A 702 -22.30 35.02 15.85
C GLN A 702 -23.34 35.64 14.92
N HIS A 703 -24.62 35.54 15.31
CA HIS A 703 -25.70 36.27 14.67
C HIS A 703 -26.17 37.39 15.60
N ALA A 704 -26.58 38.52 15.04
CA ALA A 704 -27.16 39.63 15.80
C ALA A 704 -28.51 39.27 16.48
N SER A 705 -29.17 38.19 16.06
CA SER A 705 -30.42 37.68 16.61
C SER A 705 -30.37 36.17 16.85
N ILE A 706 -30.92 35.73 17.98
CA ILE A 706 -30.74 34.37 18.54
C ILE A 706 -31.72 33.33 17.96
N GLY A 707 -32.75 33.72 17.21
CA GLY A 707 -33.82 32.79 16.80
C GLY A 707 -34.33 32.96 15.37
N TYR A 708 -34.77 31.84 14.78
CA TYR A 708 -35.83 31.84 13.78
C TYR A 708 -37.17 32.00 14.52
N GLN A 709 -38.09 32.82 14.01
CA GLN A 709 -39.46 32.90 14.57
C GLN A 709 -40.27 31.64 14.22
N SER A 710 -39.87 30.88 13.17
CA SER A 710 -40.48 29.61 12.78
C SER A 710 -39.50 28.70 11.99
N LEU A 711 -39.73 27.37 12.04
CA LEU A 711 -39.08 26.36 11.18
C LEU A 711 -39.35 26.57 9.68
N THR A 712 -40.37 27.36 9.33
CA THR A 712 -40.74 27.73 7.95
C THR A 712 -39.84 28.82 7.34
N ASP A 713 -38.99 29.46 8.14
CA ASP A 713 -38.16 30.59 7.72
C ASP A 713 -36.76 30.19 7.23
N ILE A 714 -36.46 28.88 7.13
CA ILE A 714 -35.25 28.41 6.45
C ILE A 714 -35.57 28.39 4.95
N PRO A 715 -35.06 29.34 4.14
CA PRO A 715 -35.23 29.25 2.70
C PRO A 715 -34.60 27.95 2.22
N LYS A 716 -35.42 27.03 1.70
CA LYS A 716 -34.94 25.85 0.98
C LYS A 716 -34.13 26.34 -0.22
N ALA A 717 -33.00 25.71 -0.50
CA ALA A 717 -32.24 26.02 -1.70
C ALA A 717 -33.16 25.85 -2.93
N ILE A 718 -33.42 26.94 -3.65
CA ILE A 718 -34.14 26.91 -4.92
C ILE A 718 -33.20 26.26 -5.94
N ALA A 719 -33.66 25.24 -6.67
CA ALA A 719 -32.89 24.66 -7.76
C ALA A 719 -32.67 25.74 -8.82
N TYR A 720 -31.45 26.29 -8.87
CA TYR A 720 -31.09 27.32 -9.83
C TYR A 720 -30.81 26.66 -11.18
N SER A 721 -31.55 27.07 -12.21
CA SER A 721 -31.37 26.61 -13.58
C SER A 721 -31.41 27.81 -14.51
N GLU A 722 -30.45 27.90 -15.42
CA GLU A 722 -30.30 29.00 -16.39
C GLU A 722 -30.10 28.45 -17.81
N PRO A 723 -30.47 29.22 -18.86
CA PRO A 723 -30.35 28.76 -20.24
C PRO A 723 -28.88 28.69 -20.69
N ARG A 724 -28.51 27.60 -21.37
CA ARG A 724 -27.19 27.42 -21.98
C ARG A 724 -27.13 28.12 -23.33
N VAL A 725 -26.55 29.32 -23.34
CA VAL A 725 -26.28 30.08 -24.57
C VAL A 725 -24.84 29.81 -25.02
N ASN A 726 -24.61 29.68 -26.33
CA ASN A 726 -23.27 29.57 -26.91
C ASN A 726 -22.64 30.97 -27.04
N PHE A 727 -21.39 31.13 -26.61
CA PHE A 727 -20.64 32.40 -26.64
C PHE A 727 -19.44 32.37 -27.60
N GLU A 728 -19.31 31.36 -28.46
CA GLU A 728 -18.22 31.27 -29.46
C GLU A 728 -18.14 32.51 -30.37
N GLU A 729 -19.26 33.16 -30.67
CA GLU A 729 -19.27 34.42 -31.46
C GLU A 729 -18.51 35.58 -30.79
N PHE A 730 -18.35 35.55 -29.47
CA PHE A 730 -17.58 36.55 -28.73
C PHE A 730 -16.06 36.33 -28.84
N GLU A 731 -15.60 35.18 -29.35
CA GLU A 731 -14.17 34.96 -29.64
C GLU A 731 -13.64 35.88 -30.74
N LEU A 732 -14.52 36.48 -31.57
CA LEU A 732 -14.15 37.42 -32.64
C LEU A 732 -14.38 38.91 -32.27
N LYS A 733 -15.03 39.20 -31.14
CA LYS A 733 -15.37 40.56 -30.69
C LYS A 733 -14.23 41.26 -29.94
N SER A 734 -14.28 42.58 -29.79
CA SER A 734 -13.24 43.33 -29.05
C SER A 734 -13.29 43.06 -27.53
N THR A 735 -12.17 43.23 -26.82
CA THR A 735 -12.10 43.04 -25.35
C THR A 735 -13.10 43.96 -24.62
N SER A 736 -13.31 45.20 -25.11
CA SER A 736 -14.29 46.14 -24.57
C SER A 736 -15.73 45.65 -24.67
N GLU A 737 -16.12 45.05 -25.80
CA GLU A 737 -17.46 44.47 -25.98
C GLU A 737 -17.71 43.27 -25.06
N ILE A 738 -16.67 42.45 -24.82
CA ILE A 738 -16.76 41.33 -23.88
C ILE A 738 -16.94 41.85 -22.45
N MET A 739 -16.26 42.95 -22.08
CA MET A 739 -16.43 43.59 -20.77
C MET A 739 -17.83 44.18 -20.60
N GLU A 740 -18.38 44.83 -21.62
CA GLU A 740 -19.76 45.32 -21.59
C GLU A 740 -20.77 44.17 -21.46
N ALA A 741 -20.58 43.09 -22.23
CA ALA A 741 -21.41 41.89 -22.12
C ALA A 741 -21.32 41.24 -20.73
N LEU A 742 -20.13 41.22 -20.12
CA LEU A 742 -19.93 40.69 -18.76
C LEU A 742 -20.69 41.52 -17.72
N LYS A 743 -20.75 42.84 -17.88
CA LYS A 743 -21.52 43.74 -17.00
C LYS A 743 -23.03 43.59 -17.15
N MET A 744 -23.49 43.32 -18.37
CA MET A 744 -24.92 43.13 -18.68
C MET A 744 -25.40 41.71 -18.43
N SER A 745 -24.51 40.77 -18.11
CA SER A 745 -24.86 39.37 -17.91
C SER A 745 -25.32 39.07 -16.47
N ASP A 746 -26.57 38.61 -16.34
CA ASP A 746 -27.17 38.20 -15.05
C ASP A 746 -26.98 36.70 -14.75
N THR A 747 -26.47 35.93 -15.72
CA THR A 747 -26.32 34.47 -15.65
C THR A 747 -24.88 34.08 -15.34
N MET A 748 -24.69 33.10 -14.45
CA MET A 748 -23.34 32.64 -14.05
C MET A 748 -22.65 31.91 -15.21
N TRP A 749 -23.41 31.21 -16.04
CA TRP A 749 -22.97 30.57 -17.28
C TRP A 749 -22.35 31.59 -18.23
N ALA A 750 -23.08 32.68 -18.55
CA ALA A 750 -22.58 33.73 -19.43
C ALA A 750 -21.31 34.39 -18.84
N GLN A 751 -21.33 34.72 -17.55
CA GLN A 751 -20.16 35.31 -16.89
C GLN A 751 -18.93 34.41 -16.97
N SER A 752 -19.09 33.11 -16.70
CA SER A 752 -17.99 32.14 -16.74
C SER A 752 -17.40 31.96 -18.15
N HIS A 753 -18.24 31.90 -19.18
CA HIS A 753 -17.80 31.78 -20.57
C HIS A 753 -17.12 33.05 -21.10
N LEU A 754 -17.66 34.24 -20.79
CA LEU A 754 -17.03 35.50 -21.15
C LEU A 754 -15.68 35.67 -20.43
N LEU A 755 -15.58 35.27 -19.16
CA LEU A 755 -14.31 35.24 -18.42
C LEU A 755 -13.32 34.22 -19.00
N CYS A 756 -13.78 33.08 -19.52
CA CYS A 756 -12.91 32.14 -20.23
C CYS A 756 -12.28 32.77 -21.47
N ILE A 757 -13.05 33.51 -22.26
CA ILE A 757 -12.54 34.21 -23.45
C ILE A 757 -11.54 35.28 -23.03
N LEU A 758 -11.83 36.06 -21.99
CA LEU A 758 -10.90 37.04 -21.44
C LEU A 758 -9.61 36.41 -20.90
N LEU A 759 -9.73 35.30 -20.16
CA LEU A 759 -8.59 34.57 -19.61
C LEU A 759 -7.63 34.10 -20.71
N ARG A 760 -8.16 33.60 -21.83
CA ARG A 760 -7.36 33.17 -22.98
C ARG A 760 -6.65 34.32 -23.70
N ARG A 761 -7.22 35.53 -23.66
CA ARG A 761 -6.68 36.71 -24.36
C ARG A 761 -5.68 37.50 -23.51
N GLU A 762 -6.04 37.82 -22.27
CA GLU A 762 -5.33 38.79 -21.42
C GLU A 762 -4.63 38.14 -20.21
N GLY A 763 -4.97 36.90 -19.86
CA GLY A 763 -4.40 36.16 -18.73
C GLY A 763 -5.11 36.35 -17.38
N PHE A 764 -4.60 35.67 -16.33
CA PHE A 764 -5.25 35.61 -15.00
C PHE A 764 -5.23 36.94 -14.22
N ASP A 765 -4.19 37.75 -14.44
CA ASP A 765 -3.92 38.96 -13.66
C ASP A 765 -4.56 40.21 -14.28
N TYR A 766 -5.31 40.05 -15.38
CA TYR A 766 -6.05 41.13 -16.00
C TYR A 766 -7.13 41.64 -15.03
N MET A 767 -7.19 42.96 -14.86
CA MET A 767 -8.05 43.61 -13.85
C MET A 767 -9.34 44.09 -14.49
N ILE A 768 -10.48 43.63 -13.95
CA ILE A 768 -11.82 44.05 -14.33
C ILE A 768 -12.44 44.75 -13.12
N GLU A 769 -12.60 46.07 -13.19
CA GLU A 769 -13.20 46.87 -12.11
C GLU A 769 -12.47 46.74 -10.76
N GLY A 770 -11.14 46.57 -10.80
CA GLY A 770 -10.31 46.46 -9.59
C GLY A 770 -10.19 45.04 -9.02
N VAL A 771 -10.84 44.05 -9.63
CA VAL A 771 -10.74 42.62 -9.26
C VAL A 771 -10.12 41.84 -10.41
N SER A 772 -9.19 40.93 -10.11
CA SER A 772 -8.55 40.11 -11.15
C SER A 772 -9.53 39.10 -11.78
N VAL A 773 -9.28 38.69 -13.03
CA VAL A 773 -10.02 37.58 -13.67
C VAL A 773 -10.00 36.33 -12.79
N ARG A 774 -8.86 36.02 -12.16
CA ARG A 774 -8.73 34.91 -11.20
C ARG A 774 -9.70 35.02 -10.03
N GLU A 775 -9.74 36.16 -9.34
CA GLU A 775 -10.61 36.38 -8.19
C GLU A 775 -12.09 36.30 -8.60
N ARG A 776 -12.45 36.87 -9.76
CA ARG A 776 -13.83 36.82 -10.26
C ARG A 776 -14.28 35.40 -10.60
N LEU A 777 -13.40 34.58 -11.18
CA LEU A 777 -13.64 33.15 -11.39
C LEU A 777 -13.83 32.39 -10.07
N VAL A 778 -13.02 32.67 -9.04
CA VAL A 778 -13.16 32.05 -7.70
C VAL A 778 -14.48 32.47 -7.04
N LEU A 779 -14.91 33.72 -7.20
CA LEU A 779 -16.19 34.19 -6.67
C LEU A 779 -17.37 33.49 -7.34
N ILE A 780 -17.39 33.42 -8.67
CA ILE A 780 -18.44 32.73 -9.43
C ILE A 780 -18.47 31.25 -9.08
N GLU A 781 -17.32 30.58 -8.98
CA GLU A 781 -17.24 29.17 -8.58
C GLU A 781 -17.86 28.95 -7.19
N ARG A 782 -17.53 29.78 -6.19
CA ARG A 782 -18.11 29.68 -4.84
C ARG A 782 -19.61 29.89 -4.84
N GLN A 783 -20.10 30.90 -5.56
CA GLN A 783 -21.53 31.18 -5.70
C GLN A 783 -22.27 30.04 -6.41
N ALA A 784 -21.71 29.54 -7.51
CA ALA A 784 -22.25 28.42 -8.26
C ALA A 784 -22.24 27.12 -7.41
N GLY A 785 -21.24 26.92 -6.54
CA GLY A 785 -21.19 25.82 -5.58
C GLY A 785 -22.31 25.89 -4.54
N MET A 786 -22.55 27.07 -3.96
CA MET A 786 -23.66 27.30 -3.03
C MET A 786 -25.04 27.09 -3.68
N LEU A 787 -25.17 27.48 -4.95
CA LEU A 787 -26.39 27.29 -5.75
C LEU A 787 -26.48 25.92 -6.43
N LYS A 788 -25.45 25.08 -6.30
CA LYS A 788 -25.33 23.74 -6.89
C LYS A 788 -25.42 23.71 -8.41
N HIS A 789 -24.95 24.77 -9.07
CA HIS A 789 -24.84 24.81 -10.51
C HIS A 789 -23.56 24.08 -10.98
N TRP A 790 -23.61 22.75 -11.01
CA TRP A 790 -22.42 21.90 -11.16
C TRP A 790 -21.62 22.12 -12.44
N SER A 791 -22.27 22.42 -13.56
CA SER A 791 -21.56 22.68 -14.82
C SER A 791 -20.69 23.94 -14.75
N VAL A 792 -21.22 25.05 -14.20
CA VAL A 792 -20.44 26.29 -14.03
C VAL A 792 -19.30 26.09 -13.04
N VAL A 793 -19.56 25.36 -11.94
CA VAL A 793 -18.53 25.05 -10.94
C VAL A 793 -17.39 24.25 -11.58
N ARG A 794 -17.70 23.15 -12.28
CA ARG A 794 -16.70 22.33 -13.01
C ARG A 794 -15.94 23.15 -14.03
N PHE A 795 -16.62 24.03 -14.76
CA PHE A 795 -16.00 24.91 -15.75
C PHE A 795 -14.98 25.84 -15.09
N CYS A 796 -15.39 26.60 -14.07
CA CYS A 796 -14.51 27.53 -13.35
C CYS A 796 -13.36 26.80 -12.65
N SER A 797 -13.59 25.66 -12.00
CA SER A 797 -12.53 24.87 -11.35
C SER A 797 -11.50 24.36 -12.35
N SER A 798 -11.94 23.99 -13.56
CA SER A 798 -11.05 23.57 -14.65
C SER A 798 -10.20 24.72 -15.16
N LEU A 799 -10.79 25.90 -15.38
CA LEU A 799 -10.07 27.11 -15.77
C LEU A 799 -9.03 27.54 -14.72
N LEU A 800 -9.36 27.42 -13.44
CA LEU A 800 -8.46 27.72 -12.33
C LEU A 800 -7.36 26.66 -12.13
N GLN A 801 -7.39 25.57 -12.90
CA GLN A 801 -6.49 24.42 -12.80
C GLN A 801 -6.39 23.82 -11.38
N LYS A 802 -7.53 23.76 -10.68
CA LYS A 802 -7.60 23.22 -9.32
C LYS A 802 -7.32 21.72 -9.30
N LEU A 803 -6.64 21.26 -8.26
CA LEU A 803 -6.35 19.85 -8.02
C LEU A 803 -6.84 19.46 -6.63
N VAL A 804 -7.59 18.36 -6.53
CA VAL A 804 -7.97 17.82 -5.22
C VAL A 804 -6.77 17.13 -4.56
N HIS A 805 -6.45 17.50 -3.31
CA HIS A 805 -5.33 16.91 -2.57
C HIS A 805 -5.40 15.37 -2.46
N SER A 806 -6.61 14.81 -2.46
CA SER A 806 -6.86 13.36 -2.34
C SER A 806 -6.64 12.56 -3.63
N VAL A 807 -6.38 13.21 -4.78
CA VAL A 807 -6.14 12.49 -6.05
C VAL A 807 -4.90 11.61 -5.96
N SER A 808 -3.77 12.13 -5.46
CA SER A 808 -2.51 11.38 -5.39
C SER A 808 -2.61 10.10 -4.54
N PRO A 809 -3.20 10.12 -3.32
CA PRO A 809 -3.51 8.89 -2.59
C PRO A 809 -4.45 7.92 -3.31
N CYS A 810 -5.49 8.42 -4.01
CA CYS A 810 -6.43 7.57 -4.75
C CYS A 810 -5.76 6.87 -5.94
N ILE A 811 -4.95 7.60 -6.72
CA ILE A 811 -4.13 7.03 -7.79
C ILE A 811 -3.21 5.94 -7.23
N THR A 812 -2.52 6.22 -6.13
CA THR A 812 -1.63 5.25 -5.50
C THR A 812 -2.39 3.97 -5.09
N SER A 813 -3.59 4.12 -4.55
CA SER A 813 -4.44 2.99 -4.15
C SER A 813 -4.83 2.13 -5.36
N ILE A 814 -5.17 2.75 -6.49
CA ILE A 814 -5.45 2.04 -7.76
C ILE A 814 -4.19 1.29 -8.23
N LEU A 815 -3.04 1.97 -8.30
CA LEU A 815 -1.80 1.39 -8.81
C LEU A 815 -1.32 0.18 -8.00
N VAL A 816 -1.42 0.26 -6.68
CA VAL A 816 -0.93 -0.80 -5.79
C VAL A 816 -1.71 -2.10 -5.94
N THR A 817 -3.01 -2.04 -6.23
CA THR A 817 -3.81 -3.26 -6.49
C THR A 817 -3.38 -3.98 -7.77
N GLY A 818 -2.28 -3.55 -8.41
CA GLY A 818 -1.78 -4.10 -9.66
C GLY A 818 -2.67 -3.67 -10.82
N LYS A 819 -3.15 -2.43 -10.82
CA LYS A 819 -3.90 -1.86 -11.95
C LYS A 819 -3.15 -0.67 -12.51
N GLN A 820 -3.25 -0.44 -13.81
CA GLN A 820 -2.76 0.80 -14.43
C GLN A 820 -3.89 1.80 -14.52
N LEU A 821 -3.56 3.09 -14.50
CA LEU A 821 -4.54 4.17 -14.67
C LEU A 821 -4.19 4.94 -15.96
N THR A 822 -5.18 5.35 -16.75
CA THR A 822 -4.94 6.30 -17.85
C THR A 822 -5.78 7.55 -17.74
N ILE A 823 -5.18 8.67 -18.13
CA ILE A 823 -5.78 10.00 -18.18
C ILE A 823 -5.71 10.47 -19.62
N GLY A 824 -6.81 10.98 -20.15
CA GLY A 824 -6.91 11.43 -21.53
C GLY A 824 -8.34 11.45 -22.04
N VAL A 825 -8.56 12.18 -23.14
CA VAL A 825 -9.89 12.31 -23.78
C VAL A 825 -9.99 11.29 -24.90
N VAL A 826 -11.11 10.56 -25.01
CA VAL A 826 -11.34 9.61 -26.11
C VAL A 826 -11.86 10.38 -27.34
N PRO A 827 -11.33 10.18 -28.57
CA PRO A 827 -10.33 9.19 -29.01
C PRO A 827 -8.89 9.73 -29.09
N LYS A 828 -8.57 10.85 -28.42
CA LYS A 828 -7.22 11.44 -28.37
C LYS A 828 -6.25 10.53 -27.59
N GLN A 829 -4.96 10.87 -27.61
CA GLN A 829 -3.91 10.08 -26.95
C GLN A 829 -4.10 10.05 -25.42
N GLU A 830 -4.04 8.85 -24.85
CA GLU A 830 -4.06 8.65 -23.40
C GLU A 830 -2.65 8.58 -22.83
N VAL A 831 -2.46 9.16 -21.63
CA VAL A 831 -1.23 9.00 -20.87
C VAL A 831 -1.42 7.94 -19.81
N VAL A 832 -0.48 6.99 -19.77
CA VAL A 832 -0.47 5.91 -18.78
C VAL A 832 0.25 6.36 -17.52
N LEU A 833 -0.41 6.18 -16.39
CA LEU A 833 0.16 6.28 -15.06
C LEU A 833 0.51 4.87 -14.59
N ASP A 834 1.80 4.57 -14.53
CA ASP A 834 2.36 3.29 -14.10
C ASP A 834 3.04 3.37 -12.72
N LYS A 835 3.32 4.59 -12.24
CA LYS A 835 3.94 4.86 -10.95
C LYS A 835 3.24 6.01 -10.21
N PRO A 836 3.27 6.01 -8.87
CA PRO A 836 2.80 7.15 -8.09
C PRO A 836 3.59 8.42 -8.43
N MET A 837 2.88 9.53 -8.60
CA MET A 837 3.46 10.83 -8.96
C MET A 837 3.19 11.88 -7.89
N ALA A 838 4.02 12.94 -7.87
CA ALA A 838 3.80 14.08 -6.99
C ALA A 838 2.52 14.85 -7.43
N PRO A 839 1.80 15.50 -6.51
CA PRO A 839 0.60 16.27 -6.85
C PRO A 839 0.83 17.34 -7.93
N SER A 840 1.99 17.99 -7.95
CA SER A 840 2.38 18.96 -8.97
C SER A 840 2.39 18.36 -10.37
N ASP A 841 2.94 17.16 -10.48
CA ASP A 841 3.13 16.45 -11.75
C ASP A 841 1.80 15.86 -12.22
N ILE A 842 0.95 15.42 -11.30
CA ILE A 842 -0.43 15.01 -11.61
C ILE A 842 -1.24 16.19 -12.15
N ARG A 843 -1.10 17.37 -11.52
CA ARG A 843 -1.77 18.59 -12.01
C ARG A 843 -1.32 18.94 -13.41
N SER A 844 -0.01 19.03 -13.65
CA SER A 844 0.50 19.35 -14.99
C SER A 844 0.06 18.30 -16.01
N LEU A 845 0.07 17.01 -15.65
CA LEU A 845 -0.36 15.94 -16.53
C LEU A 845 -1.84 16.04 -16.92
N ILE A 846 -2.75 16.18 -15.96
CA ILE A 846 -4.20 16.25 -16.22
C ILE A 846 -4.52 17.42 -17.15
N TYR A 847 -3.99 18.61 -16.86
CA TYR A 847 -4.30 19.80 -17.67
C TYR A 847 -3.52 19.86 -18.98
N SER A 848 -2.32 19.27 -19.09
CA SER A 848 -1.60 19.21 -20.37
C SER A 848 -2.18 18.18 -21.35
N SER A 849 -2.73 17.08 -20.84
CA SER A 849 -3.31 16.02 -21.69
C SER A 849 -4.73 16.33 -22.19
N ILE A 850 -5.43 17.28 -21.56
CA ILE A 850 -6.87 17.52 -21.78
C ILE A 850 -7.18 18.85 -22.51
N THR A 851 -6.22 19.77 -22.72
CA THR A 851 -6.49 21.08 -23.38
C THR A 851 -5.64 21.34 -24.64
N PRO A 852 -6.23 21.79 -25.79
CA PRO A 852 -6.70 23.19 -25.96
C PRO A 852 -8.02 23.44 -26.76
N ASP A 853 -8.95 22.50 -26.93
CA ASP A 853 -10.24 22.76 -27.61
C ASP A 853 -11.38 23.11 -26.62
N THR A 854 -12.30 24.00 -26.98
CA THR A 854 -13.41 24.52 -26.12
C THR A 854 -14.36 23.47 -25.55
N HIS A 855 -14.46 22.30 -26.17
CA HIS A 855 -15.44 21.27 -25.80
C HIS A 855 -14.96 20.31 -24.69
N ASP A 856 -13.65 20.22 -24.41
CA ASP A 856 -13.09 19.21 -23.50
C ASP A 856 -12.80 19.74 -22.07
N ILE A 857 -13.13 21.01 -21.77
CA ILE A 857 -12.75 21.69 -20.52
C ILE A 857 -13.27 20.95 -19.27
N PHE A 858 -14.46 20.34 -19.34
CA PHE A 858 -15.05 19.61 -18.21
C PHE A 858 -14.34 18.29 -17.89
N GLN A 859 -13.68 17.67 -18.88
CA GLN A 859 -13.05 16.36 -18.74
C GLN A 859 -11.96 16.35 -17.66
N ALA A 860 -11.19 17.43 -17.52
CA ALA A 860 -10.12 17.51 -16.52
C ALA A 860 -10.64 17.37 -15.08
N VAL A 861 -11.82 17.91 -14.82
CA VAL A 861 -12.44 17.87 -13.48
C VAL A 861 -13.23 16.58 -13.30
N LEU A 862 -13.98 16.14 -14.31
CA LEU A 862 -14.71 14.86 -14.27
C LEU A 862 -13.75 13.67 -14.11
N GLN A 863 -12.61 13.64 -14.79
CA GLN A 863 -11.61 12.58 -14.62
C GLN A 863 -11.03 12.57 -13.20
N GLN A 864 -10.82 13.73 -12.57
CA GLN A 864 -10.42 13.80 -11.16
C GLN A 864 -11.49 13.20 -10.24
N GLU A 865 -12.77 13.52 -10.46
CA GLU A 865 -13.88 12.93 -9.70
C GLU A 865 -13.93 11.40 -9.82
N ILE A 866 -13.84 10.87 -11.06
CA ILE A 866 -13.83 9.43 -11.31
C ILE A 866 -12.63 8.75 -10.64
N ILE A 867 -11.44 9.37 -10.67
CA ILE A 867 -10.25 8.84 -9.99
C ILE A 867 -10.47 8.80 -8.47
N LEU A 868 -11.07 9.84 -7.88
CA LEU A 868 -11.37 9.88 -6.45
C LEU A 868 -12.37 8.78 -6.06
N TYR A 869 -13.45 8.62 -6.82
CA TYR A 869 -14.47 7.61 -6.54
C TYR A 869 -13.94 6.20 -6.79
N ALA A 870 -13.22 5.95 -7.88
CA ALA A 870 -12.59 4.67 -8.16
C ALA A 870 -11.56 4.30 -7.08
N GLY A 871 -10.74 5.26 -6.62
CA GLY A 871 -9.79 5.04 -5.52
C GLY A 871 -10.46 4.69 -4.18
N LYS A 872 -11.61 5.29 -3.87
CA LYS A 872 -12.42 4.93 -2.69
C LYS A 872 -13.09 3.56 -2.87
N LEU A 873 -13.65 3.28 -4.05
CA LEU A 873 -14.34 2.03 -4.36
C LEU A 873 -13.38 0.85 -4.33
N ILE A 874 -12.18 0.96 -4.90
CA ILE A 874 -11.22 -0.15 -4.95
C ILE A 874 -10.73 -0.54 -3.55
N SER A 875 -10.71 0.42 -2.63
CA SER A 875 -10.31 0.19 -1.23
C SER A 875 -11.45 -0.41 -0.38
N THR A 876 -12.71 -0.25 -0.79
CA THR A 876 -13.87 -0.76 -0.04
C THR A 876 -14.44 -2.05 -0.62
N HIS A 877 -14.46 -2.16 -1.95
CA HIS A 877 -15.02 -3.26 -2.74
C HIS A 877 -14.07 -3.59 -3.91
N PRO A 878 -12.91 -4.23 -3.64
CA PRO A 878 -11.92 -4.55 -4.67
C PRO A 878 -12.47 -5.50 -5.75
N ASP A 879 -13.45 -6.34 -5.41
CA ASP A 879 -14.06 -7.34 -6.30
C ASP A 879 -14.69 -6.73 -7.54
N ILE A 880 -15.23 -5.51 -7.42
CA ILE A 880 -15.86 -4.75 -8.52
C ILE A 880 -14.85 -4.43 -9.63
N PHE A 881 -13.55 -4.40 -9.32
CA PHE A 881 -12.48 -4.16 -10.29
C PHE A 881 -11.83 -5.46 -10.79
N SER A 882 -12.38 -6.62 -10.43
CA SER A 882 -11.91 -7.90 -10.96
C SER A 882 -11.98 -7.91 -12.49
N GLY A 883 -10.96 -8.49 -13.13
CA GLY A 883 -10.86 -8.50 -14.59
C GLY A 883 -10.45 -7.17 -15.24
N ILE A 884 -10.40 -6.06 -14.51
CA ILE A 884 -9.93 -4.77 -15.05
C ILE A 884 -8.46 -4.58 -14.68
N LEU A 885 -7.56 -4.71 -15.65
CA LEU A 885 -6.14 -4.45 -15.45
C LEU A 885 -5.79 -2.97 -15.61
N LYS A 886 -6.36 -2.31 -16.63
CA LYS A 886 -6.08 -0.91 -16.95
C LYS A 886 -7.35 -0.09 -16.85
N PHE A 887 -7.44 0.74 -15.81
CA PHE A 887 -8.58 1.63 -15.58
C PHE A 887 -8.44 2.88 -16.45
N ARG A 888 -9.15 2.89 -17.59
CA ARG A 888 -9.07 3.98 -18.57
C ARG A 888 -10.16 5.01 -18.32
N VAL A 889 -9.83 6.12 -17.64
CA VAL A 889 -10.83 7.06 -17.11
C VAL A 889 -11.70 7.67 -18.22
N GLY A 890 -11.12 8.02 -19.37
CA GLY A 890 -11.86 8.53 -20.52
C GLY A 890 -12.88 7.53 -21.09
N TRP A 891 -12.55 6.24 -21.15
CA TRP A 891 -13.48 5.20 -21.61
C TRP A 891 -14.56 4.88 -20.58
N VAL A 892 -14.25 5.01 -19.29
CA VAL A 892 -15.24 4.89 -18.22
C VAL A 892 -16.28 6.00 -18.33
N LEU A 893 -15.85 7.25 -18.58
CA LEU A 893 -16.79 8.35 -18.85
C LEU A 893 -17.65 8.06 -20.08
N ARG A 894 -17.05 7.53 -21.16
CA ARG A 894 -17.80 7.11 -22.34
C ARG A 894 -18.81 5.99 -22.05
N ALA A 895 -18.46 5.05 -21.18
CA ALA A 895 -19.37 3.99 -20.73
C ALA A 895 -20.55 4.57 -19.93
N MET A 896 -20.31 5.58 -19.08
CA MET A 896 -21.36 6.28 -18.33
C MET A 896 -22.33 7.03 -19.26
N GLU A 897 -21.81 7.74 -20.28
CA GLU A 897 -22.64 8.37 -21.31
C GLU A 897 -23.48 7.33 -22.08
N THR A 898 -22.86 6.20 -22.43
CA THR A 898 -23.53 5.12 -23.17
C THR A 898 -24.65 4.50 -22.32
N TYR A 899 -24.39 4.28 -21.03
CA TYR A 899 -25.39 3.81 -20.07
C TYR A 899 -26.56 4.81 -19.95
N GLN A 900 -26.29 6.11 -19.78
CA GLN A 900 -27.35 7.12 -19.70
C GLN A 900 -28.21 7.13 -20.97
N LYS A 901 -27.59 7.14 -22.16
CA LYS A 901 -28.33 7.11 -23.44
C LYS A 901 -29.17 5.86 -23.62
N ALA A 902 -28.68 4.70 -23.16
CA ALA A 902 -29.38 3.43 -23.26
C ALA A 902 -30.65 3.36 -22.39
N PHE A 903 -30.61 3.94 -21.18
CA PHE A 903 -31.69 3.79 -20.19
C PHE A 903 -32.57 5.02 -20.04
N VAL A 904 -32.04 6.22 -20.26
CA VAL A 904 -32.76 7.49 -20.12
C VAL A 904 -33.18 8.06 -21.49
N GLY A 905 -32.47 7.72 -22.57
CA GLY A 905 -32.75 8.19 -23.92
C GLY A 905 -31.97 9.45 -24.31
N GLU A 906 -32.37 10.12 -25.40
CA GLU A 906 -31.70 11.33 -25.91
C GLU A 906 -31.90 12.57 -25.02
N GLU A 907 -32.89 12.55 -24.12
CA GLU A 907 -33.15 13.61 -23.13
C GLU A 907 -32.25 13.52 -21.88
N ALA A 908 -31.31 12.56 -21.84
CA ALA A 908 -30.41 12.41 -20.71
C ALA A 908 -29.58 13.68 -20.47
N GLU A 909 -29.57 14.15 -19.22
CA GLU A 909 -28.73 15.28 -18.83
C GLU A 909 -27.24 14.96 -19.06
N PRO A 910 -26.48 15.89 -19.67
CA PRO A 910 -25.04 15.73 -19.82
C PRO A 910 -24.33 15.50 -18.47
N LEU A 911 -23.25 14.72 -18.49
CA LEU A 911 -22.51 14.34 -17.28
C LEU A 911 -22.02 15.56 -16.49
N GLU A 912 -21.65 16.67 -17.14
CA GLU A 912 -21.19 17.87 -16.46
C GLU A 912 -22.28 18.59 -15.64
N CYS A 913 -23.57 18.30 -15.89
CA CYS A 913 -24.70 18.83 -15.13
C CYS A 913 -24.98 18.01 -13.87
N CYS A 914 -24.68 16.71 -13.93
CA CYS A 914 -25.02 15.76 -12.88
C CYS A 914 -24.32 16.14 -11.56
N SER A 915 -25.00 15.99 -10.43
CA SER A 915 -24.36 16.20 -9.12
C SER A 915 -23.19 15.23 -8.89
N PRO A 916 -22.18 15.58 -8.08
CA PRO A 916 -21.08 14.68 -7.74
C PRO A 916 -21.54 13.30 -7.23
N SER A 917 -22.60 13.24 -6.42
CA SER A 917 -23.20 11.98 -5.94
C SER A 917 -23.83 11.15 -7.07
N GLU A 918 -24.42 11.78 -8.08
CA GLU A 918 -24.96 11.08 -9.26
C GLU A 918 -23.85 10.50 -10.13
N ILE A 919 -22.76 11.24 -10.34
CA ILE A 919 -21.56 10.74 -11.04
C ILE A 919 -21.00 9.51 -10.33
N ARG A 920 -20.88 9.53 -9.00
CA ARG A 920 -20.45 8.38 -8.21
C ARG A 920 -21.40 7.18 -8.37
N ARG A 921 -22.72 7.40 -8.34
CA ARG A 921 -23.73 6.34 -8.51
C ARG A 921 -23.67 5.72 -9.90
N LEU A 922 -23.53 6.54 -10.94
CA LEU A 922 -23.37 6.10 -12.32
C LEU A 922 -22.09 5.27 -12.49
N LEU A 923 -20.97 5.71 -11.90
CA LEU A 923 -19.73 4.95 -11.90
C LEU A 923 -19.91 3.57 -11.25
N PHE A 924 -20.53 3.51 -10.07
CA PHE A 924 -20.78 2.25 -9.38
C PHE A 924 -21.62 1.30 -10.26
N LYS A 925 -22.71 1.81 -10.85
CA LYS A 925 -23.58 1.04 -11.75
C LYS A 925 -22.85 0.52 -12.99
N VAL A 926 -22.03 1.34 -13.63
CA VAL A 926 -21.20 0.91 -14.77
C VAL A 926 -20.16 -0.11 -14.35
N LEU A 927 -19.62 -0.05 -13.13
CA LEU A 927 -18.67 -1.06 -12.68
C LEU A 927 -19.31 -2.38 -12.23
N THR A 928 -20.59 -2.41 -11.87
CA THR A 928 -21.29 -3.63 -11.42
C THR A 928 -22.17 -4.28 -12.48
N ILE A 929 -21.88 -4.07 -13.77
CA ILE A 929 -22.68 -4.60 -14.91
C ILE A 929 -23.00 -6.08 -14.76
N GLU A 930 -22.05 -6.91 -14.32
CA GLU A 930 -22.27 -8.35 -14.13
C GLU A 930 -23.41 -8.69 -13.15
N GLU A 931 -23.65 -7.84 -12.14
CA GLU A 931 -24.66 -8.10 -11.10
C GLU A 931 -26.09 -7.83 -11.58
N TRP A 932 -26.27 -6.87 -12.50
CA TRP A 932 -27.60 -6.40 -12.90
C TRP A 932 -27.92 -6.61 -14.39
N ALA A 933 -26.95 -6.89 -15.26
CA ALA A 933 -27.19 -7.04 -16.69
C ALA A 933 -28.12 -8.22 -17.04
N GLU A 934 -28.03 -9.34 -16.31
CA GLU A 934 -28.94 -10.48 -16.51
C GLU A 934 -30.33 -10.23 -15.92
N PRO A 935 -30.49 -9.79 -14.65
CA PRO A 935 -31.79 -9.42 -14.10
C PRO A 935 -32.55 -8.37 -14.91
N GLU A 936 -31.84 -7.37 -15.43
CA GLU A 936 -32.44 -6.26 -16.20
C GLU A 936 -32.55 -6.57 -17.71
N SER A 937 -32.18 -7.78 -18.16
CA SER A 937 -32.25 -8.22 -19.57
C SER A 937 -31.59 -7.24 -20.54
N LEU A 938 -30.39 -6.75 -20.19
CA LEU A 938 -29.64 -5.79 -21.00
C LEU A 938 -29.35 -6.35 -22.40
N ILE A 939 -29.55 -5.53 -23.43
CA ILE A 939 -29.29 -5.89 -24.82
C ILE A 939 -27.81 -6.29 -24.97
N PRO A 940 -27.47 -7.47 -25.55
CA PRO A 940 -26.09 -7.95 -25.66
C PRO A 940 -25.11 -6.94 -26.27
N TYR A 941 -25.58 -6.17 -27.25
CA TYR A 941 -24.81 -5.08 -27.87
C TYR A 941 -24.33 -4.05 -26.85
N ILE A 942 -25.23 -3.55 -26.00
CA ILE A 942 -24.92 -2.55 -24.97
C ILE A 942 -24.02 -3.17 -23.89
N ARG A 943 -24.26 -4.43 -23.52
CA ARG A 943 -23.38 -5.14 -22.59
C ARG A 943 -21.94 -5.22 -23.11
N ARG A 944 -21.75 -5.61 -24.38
CA ARG A 944 -20.42 -5.65 -25.03
C ARG A 944 -19.78 -4.27 -25.15
N GLN A 945 -20.57 -3.23 -25.41
CA GLN A 945 -20.10 -1.84 -25.39
C GLN A 945 -19.53 -1.47 -24.03
N LEU A 946 -20.30 -1.68 -22.96
CA LEU A 946 -19.91 -1.29 -21.62
C LEU A 946 -18.70 -2.10 -21.11
N GLU A 947 -18.74 -3.44 -21.23
CA GLU A 947 -17.62 -4.32 -20.84
C GLU A 947 -16.35 -4.02 -21.65
N GLY A 948 -16.49 -3.76 -22.96
CA GLY A 948 -15.40 -3.37 -23.84
C GLY A 948 -14.78 -2.02 -23.49
N CYS A 949 -15.58 -1.04 -23.06
CA CYS A 949 -15.08 0.26 -22.56
C CYS A 949 -14.29 0.10 -21.27
N LEU A 950 -14.74 -0.79 -20.38
CA LEU A 950 -14.03 -1.10 -19.12
C LEU A 950 -12.76 -1.92 -19.34
N GLY A 951 -12.64 -2.63 -20.47
CA GLY A 951 -11.54 -3.56 -20.71
C GLY A 951 -11.55 -4.73 -19.72
N ARG A 952 -12.74 -5.20 -19.34
CA ARG A 952 -12.88 -6.27 -18.35
C ARG A 952 -12.68 -7.64 -19.01
N VAL A 953 -11.75 -8.42 -18.46
CA VAL A 953 -11.48 -9.80 -18.91
C VAL A 953 -11.85 -10.84 -17.83
N PRO A 954 -12.21 -12.08 -18.22
CA PRO A 954 -12.49 -13.15 -17.26
C PRO A 954 -11.26 -13.56 -16.42
N PRO A 955 -11.46 -14.28 -15.29
CA PRO A 955 -10.35 -14.84 -14.52
C PRO A 955 -9.47 -15.76 -15.38
N ASP A 956 -8.16 -15.74 -15.11
CA ASP A 956 -7.12 -16.48 -15.82
C ASP A 956 -6.97 -16.15 -17.31
N PHE A 957 -7.61 -15.09 -17.82
CA PHE A 957 -7.52 -14.68 -19.22
C PHE A 957 -6.06 -14.58 -19.73
N TYR A 958 -5.18 -13.88 -19.00
CA TYR A 958 -3.78 -13.76 -19.42
C TYR A 958 -3.02 -15.09 -19.40
N GLN A 959 -3.35 -16.01 -18.47
CA GLN A 959 -2.75 -17.35 -18.45
C GLN A 959 -3.20 -18.15 -19.68
N ARG A 960 -4.47 -18.01 -20.08
CA ARG A 960 -5.00 -18.61 -21.31
C ARG A 960 -4.32 -18.04 -22.56
N VAL A 961 -4.10 -16.73 -22.62
CA VAL A 961 -3.33 -16.11 -23.71
C VAL A 961 -1.89 -16.66 -23.76
N TRP A 962 -1.25 -16.83 -22.60
CA TRP A 962 0.08 -17.47 -22.53
C TRP A 962 0.07 -18.90 -23.08
N GLN A 963 -0.94 -19.70 -22.74
CA GLN A 963 -1.10 -21.06 -23.27
C GLN A 963 -1.25 -21.04 -24.80
N ILE A 964 -2.07 -20.13 -25.34
CA ILE A 964 -2.21 -19.96 -26.79
C ILE A 964 -0.86 -19.57 -27.43
N LEU A 965 -0.16 -18.60 -26.86
CA LEU A 965 1.15 -18.16 -27.35
C LEU A 965 2.17 -19.30 -27.33
N SER A 966 2.15 -20.17 -26.31
CA SER A 966 3.01 -21.36 -26.24
C SER A 966 2.75 -22.40 -27.34
N LYS A 967 1.55 -22.36 -27.95
CA LYS A 967 1.12 -23.25 -29.03
C LYS A 967 1.12 -22.59 -30.41
N ALA A 968 1.42 -21.29 -30.49
CA ALA A 968 1.52 -20.54 -31.75
C ALA A 968 2.98 -20.27 -32.11
N SER A 969 3.54 -21.04 -33.05
CA SER A 969 4.99 -21.06 -33.36
C SER A 969 5.54 -19.68 -33.76
N LYS A 970 4.77 -18.89 -34.52
CA LYS A 970 5.15 -17.55 -35.01
C LYS A 970 4.54 -16.40 -34.19
N GLY A 971 3.74 -16.71 -33.17
CA GLY A 971 3.12 -15.72 -32.29
C GLY A 971 1.64 -15.46 -32.54
N LEU A 972 1.13 -14.37 -31.96
CA LEU A 972 -0.28 -13.99 -31.94
C LEU A 972 -0.45 -12.53 -32.42
N ILE A 973 -1.39 -12.27 -33.32
CA ILE A 973 -1.68 -10.93 -33.84
C ILE A 973 -2.99 -10.42 -33.24
N ILE A 974 -2.96 -9.21 -32.64
CA ILE A 974 -4.11 -8.48 -32.13
C ILE A 974 -4.02 -7.03 -32.59
N GLY A 975 -5.05 -6.52 -33.26
CA GLY A 975 -5.13 -5.11 -33.65
C GLY A 975 -3.94 -4.70 -34.53
N LYS A 976 -3.56 -5.57 -35.47
CA LYS A 976 -2.37 -5.47 -36.35
C LYS A 976 -1.00 -5.53 -35.65
N ASN A 977 -0.95 -5.69 -34.34
CA ASN A 977 0.28 -5.85 -33.59
C ASN A 977 0.62 -7.33 -33.46
N LEU A 978 1.84 -7.72 -33.82
CA LEU A 978 2.35 -9.09 -33.62
C LEU A 978 3.00 -9.20 -32.23
N LEU A 979 2.53 -10.15 -31.43
CA LEU A 979 3.21 -10.68 -30.25
C LEU A 979 3.95 -11.95 -30.64
N PRO A 980 5.27 -11.89 -30.89
CA PRO A 980 6.01 -13.07 -31.32
C PRO A 980 6.12 -14.08 -30.16
N GLN A 981 6.16 -15.37 -30.47
CA GLN A 981 6.35 -16.40 -29.43
C GLN A 981 7.71 -16.25 -28.73
N GLN A 982 8.77 -16.09 -29.53
CA GLN A 982 10.10 -15.72 -29.06
C GLN A 982 10.42 -14.30 -29.58
N PRO A 983 10.96 -13.39 -28.74
CA PRO A 983 11.54 -13.65 -27.42
C PRO A 983 10.54 -13.56 -26.25
N THR A 984 9.23 -13.37 -26.46
CA THR A 984 8.28 -13.14 -25.35
C THR A 984 8.29 -14.24 -24.28
N LEU A 985 8.28 -15.51 -24.67
CA LEU A 985 8.38 -16.63 -23.72
C LEU A 985 9.76 -16.73 -23.03
N SER A 986 10.81 -16.21 -23.67
CA SER A 986 12.15 -16.14 -23.07
C SER A 986 12.28 -14.99 -22.06
N GLU A 987 11.73 -13.83 -22.37
CA GLU A 987 11.85 -12.63 -21.56
C GLU A 987 10.92 -12.68 -20.34
N MET A 988 9.67 -13.09 -20.53
CA MET A 988 8.62 -12.98 -19.53
C MET A 988 8.27 -14.33 -18.89
N THR A 989 7.40 -14.31 -17.87
CA THR A 989 6.80 -15.50 -17.28
C THR A 989 5.26 -15.44 -17.29
N MET A 990 4.60 -16.61 -17.33
CA MET A 990 3.12 -16.74 -17.44
C MET A 990 2.32 -15.88 -16.45
N SER A 991 2.80 -15.80 -15.20
CA SER A 991 2.13 -15.08 -14.12
C SER A 991 2.67 -13.66 -13.90
N GLU A 992 3.47 -13.15 -14.83
CA GLU A 992 4.08 -11.84 -14.71
C GLU A 992 3.11 -10.73 -15.08
N HIS A 993 3.15 -9.65 -14.29
CA HIS A 993 2.28 -8.50 -14.53
C HIS A 993 2.61 -7.81 -15.86
N GLY A 994 3.90 -7.76 -16.25
CA GLY A 994 4.35 -7.19 -17.51
C GLY A 994 3.78 -7.87 -18.75
N PHE A 995 3.58 -9.20 -18.71
CA PHE A 995 2.95 -9.93 -19.81
C PHE A 995 1.48 -9.51 -19.97
N ALA A 996 0.74 -9.43 -18.87
CA ALA A 996 -0.65 -8.99 -18.88
C ALA A 996 -0.80 -7.55 -19.43
N ILE A 997 0.10 -6.64 -19.02
CA ILE A 997 0.13 -5.26 -19.54
C ILE A 997 0.35 -5.23 -21.05
N ARG A 998 1.25 -6.09 -21.58
CA ARG A 998 1.52 -6.14 -23.02
C ARG A 998 0.31 -6.59 -23.82
N ILE A 999 -0.43 -7.59 -23.34
CA ILE A 999 -1.69 -8.03 -23.96
C ILE A 999 -2.74 -6.92 -23.92
N GLU A 1000 -2.87 -6.23 -22.78
CA GLU A 1000 -3.76 -5.09 -22.66
C GLU A 1000 -3.43 -3.98 -23.66
N GLU A 1001 -2.15 -3.62 -23.83
CA GLU A 1001 -1.75 -2.60 -24.82
C GLU A 1001 -2.22 -2.97 -26.23
N MET A 1002 -2.14 -4.24 -26.59
CA MET A 1002 -2.61 -4.74 -27.89
C MET A 1002 -4.14 -4.72 -28.01
N LEU A 1003 -4.88 -5.12 -26.97
CA LEU A 1003 -6.35 -5.00 -26.96
C LEU A 1003 -6.81 -3.54 -26.98
N ASN A 1004 -6.03 -2.65 -26.37
CA ASN A 1004 -6.35 -1.23 -26.28
C ASN A 1004 -6.09 -0.45 -27.57
N SER A 1005 -5.33 -0.99 -28.54
CA SER A 1005 -5.17 -0.39 -29.88
C SER A 1005 -6.47 -0.40 -30.69
N ILE A 1006 -7.41 -1.25 -30.29
CA ILE A 1006 -8.72 -1.41 -30.93
C ILE A 1006 -9.65 -0.30 -30.44
N SER A 1007 -10.16 0.51 -31.37
CA SER A 1007 -11.02 1.67 -31.04
C SER A 1007 -12.47 1.29 -30.71
N CYS A 1008 -13.00 0.20 -31.28
CA CYS A 1008 -14.38 -0.23 -31.06
C CYS A 1008 -14.51 -1.12 -29.79
N PRO A 1009 -15.24 -0.68 -28.75
CA PRO A 1009 -15.41 -1.45 -27.51
C PRO A 1009 -16.04 -2.83 -27.71
N GLU A 1010 -17.06 -2.93 -28.56
CA GLU A 1010 -17.80 -4.15 -28.83
C GLU A 1010 -16.91 -5.20 -29.49
N TYR A 1011 -16.10 -4.76 -30.45
CA TYR A 1011 -15.14 -5.59 -31.15
C TYR A 1011 -14.07 -6.12 -30.18
N ARG A 1012 -13.56 -5.27 -29.29
CA ARG A 1012 -12.62 -5.66 -28.23
C ARG A 1012 -13.21 -6.76 -27.35
N GLN A 1013 -14.47 -6.65 -26.95
CA GLN A 1013 -15.12 -7.66 -26.11
C GLN A 1013 -15.29 -9.00 -26.83
N VAL A 1014 -15.66 -9.00 -28.12
CA VAL A 1014 -15.77 -10.25 -28.89
C VAL A 1014 -14.41 -10.91 -29.13
N LEU A 1015 -13.32 -10.16 -29.23
CA LEU A 1015 -11.98 -10.75 -29.24
C LEU A 1015 -11.62 -11.45 -27.93
N VAL A 1016 -12.02 -10.88 -26.79
CA VAL A 1016 -11.88 -11.54 -25.49
C VAL A 1016 -12.66 -12.86 -25.51
N GLU A 1017 -13.90 -12.88 -26.01
CA GLU A 1017 -14.69 -14.11 -26.20
C GLU A 1017 -13.96 -15.13 -27.10
N LEU A 1018 -13.36 -14.68 -28.21
CA LEU A 1018 -12.60 -15.54 -29.14
C LEU A 1018 -11.38 -16.19 -28.48
N VAL A 1019 -10.61 -15.45 -27.70
CA VAL A 1019 -9.45 -15.98 -26.97
C VAL A 1019 -9.88 -17.11 -26.01
N LEU A 1020 -11.02 -16.96 -25.32
CA LEU A 1020 -11.54 -18.00 -24.43
C LEU A 1020 -11.91 -19.27 -25.21
N VAL A 1021 -12.49 -19.11 -26.41
CA VAL A 1021 -12.84 -20.23 -27.29
C VAL A 1021 -11.58 -20.97 -27.76
N ILE A 1022 -10.58 -20.24 -28.27
CA ILE A 1022 -9.30 -20.83 -28.72
C ILE A 1022 -8.63 -21.58 -27.56
N SER A 1023 -8.51 -20.95 -26.39
CA SER A 1023 -7.93 -21.58 -25.22
C SER A 1023 -8.69 -22.85 -24.83
N THR A 1024 -10.02 -22.82 -24.82
CA THR A 1024 -10.84 -24.00 -24.49
C THR A 1024 -10.62 -25.15 -25.48
N ILE A 1025 -10.48 -24.85 -26.78
CA ILE A 1025 -10.19 -25.84 -27.82
C ILE A 1025 -8.80 -26.45 -27.61
N LEU A 1026 -7.77 -25.64 -27.37
CA LEU A 1026 -6.40 -26.12 -27.14
C LEU A 1026 -6.25 -26.90 -25.83
N THR A 1027 -6.93 -26.51 -24.76
CA THR A 1027 -6.90 -27.24 -23.48
C THR A 1027 -7.54 -28.62 -23.60
N ARG A 1028 -8.57 -28.77 -24.44
CA ARG A 1028 -9.22 -30.07 -24.69
C ARG A 1028 -8.44 -30.96 -25.66
N ASN A 1029 -7.63 -30.38 -26.53
CA ASN A 1029 -6.88 -31.08 -27.58
C ASN A 1029 -5.39 -30.64 -27.53
N PRO A 1030 -4.59 -31.18 -26.60
CA PRO A 1030 -3.21 -30.74 -26.37
C PRO A 1030 -2.25 -30.98 -27.56
N GLU A 1031 -2.62 -31.85 -28.49
CA GLU A 1031 -1.93 -32.16 -29.75
C GLU A 1031 -1.98 -31.02 -30.77
N LEU A 1032 -2.98 -30.13 -30.68
CA LEU A 1032 -3.13 -29.03 -31.63
C LEU A 1032 -2.11 -27.92 -31.38
N TYR A 1033 -1.55 -27.38 -32.47
CA TYR A 1033 -0.70 -26.20 -32.47
C TYR A 1033 -0.92 -25.38 -33.74
N PHE A 1034 -0.55 -24.11 -33.72
CA PHE A 1034 -0.63 -23.22 -34.87
C PHE A 1034 0.75 -23.05 -35.52
N PRO A 1035 0.95 -23.48 -36.78
CA PRO A 1035 2.23 -23.37 -37.49
C PRO A 1035 2.50 -21.95 -38.01
N GLU A 1036 1.47 -21.13 -38.19
CA GLU A 1036 1.50 -19.75 -38.66
C GLU A 1036 1.07 -18.78 -37.54
N PRO A 1037 1.33 -17.47 -37.64
CA PRO A 1037 0.89 -16.52 -36.61
C PRO A 1037 -0.64 -16.51 -36.53
N VAL A 1038 -1.18 -16.61 -35.32
CA VAL A 1038 -2.63 -16.63 -35.10
C VAL A 1038 -3.15 -15.21 -35.16
N ASP A 1039 -3.78 -14.84 -36.27
CA ASP A 1039 -4.44 -13.55 -36.44
C ASP A 1039 -5.87 -13.60 -35.89
N LEU A 1040 -6.07 -12.97 -34.73
CA LEU A 1040 -7.38 -12.94 -34.09
C LEU A 1040 -8.38 -12.06 -34.85
N ASP A 1041 -7.92 -11.03 -35.57
CA ASP A 1041 -8.77 -10.16 -36.37
C ASP A 1041 -9.28 -10.88 -37.62
N ASP A 1042 -8.41 -11.67 -38.27
CA ASP A 1042 -8.79 -12.53 -39.39
C ASP A 1042 -9.76 -13.64 -38.96
N LEU A 1043 -9.50 -14.30 -37.82
CA LEU A 1043 -10.39 -15.32 -37.26
C LEU A 1043 -11.78 -14.77 -36.93
N LEU A 1044 -11.85 -13.57 -36.36
CA LEU A 1044 -13.12 -12.91 -36.07
C LEU A 1044 -13.83 -12.50 -37.36
N SER A 1045 -13.10 -12.03 -38.37
CA SER A 1045 -13.64 -11.72 -39.70
C SER A 1045 -14.21 -12.99 -40.37
N LYS A 1046 -13.49 -14.11 -40.32
CA LYS A 1046 -13.96 -15.42 -40.80
C LYS A 1046 -15.22 -15.86 -40.05
N ALA A 1047 -15.29 -15.68 -38.75
CA ALA A 1047 -16.48 -15.97 -37.96
C ALA A 1047 -17.69 -15.11 -38.38
N PHE A 1048 -17.47 -13.83 -38.64
CA PHE A 1048 -18.51 -12.94 -39.17
C PHE A 1048 -19.00 -13.39 -40.55
N MET A 1049 -18.09 -13.80 -41.46
CA MET A 1049 -18.45 -14.31 -42.79
C MET A 1049 -19.28 -15.60 -42.77
N LEU A 1050 -19.26 -16.36 -41.66
CA LEU A 1050 -20.11 -17.55 -41.49
C LEU A 1050 -21.58 -17.18 -41.22
N THR A 1051 -21.87 -15.95 -40.83
CA THR A 1051 -23.24 -15.45 -40.61
C THR A 1051 -23.94 -15.09 -41.92
N GLU A 1052 -25.27 -15.06 -41.92
CA GLU A 1052 -26.04 -14.63 -43.09
C GLU A 1052 -25.77 -13.15 -43.43
N GLU A 1053 -25.57 -12.32 -42.42
CA GLU A 1053 -25.33 -10.88 -42.58
C GLU A 1053 -23.93 -10.59 -43.11
N GLY A 1054 -22.90 -11.31 -42.65
CA GLY A 1054 -21.54 -11.19 -43.18
C GLY A 1054 -21.42 -11.56 -44.67
N LYS A 1055 -22.36 -12.35 -45.21
CA LYS A 1055 -22.42 -12.66 -46.64
C LYS A 1055 -23.08 -11.57 -47.49
N VAL A 1056 -23.81 -10.62 -46.89
CA VAL A 1056 -24.72 -9.69 -47.61
C VAL A 1056 -24.50 -8.22 -47.27
N ARG A 1057 -24.21 -7.86 -46.01
CA ARG A 1057 -24.06 -6.50 -45.50
C ARG A 1057 -22.81 -6.46 -44.62
N GLY A 1058 -21.74 -5.77 -45.03
CA GLY A 1058 -20.50 -5.66 -44.24
C GLY A 1058 -20.61 -4.92 -42.90
N ASP A 1059 -21.81 -4.80 -42.31
CA ASP A 1059 -22.05 -4.20 -41.00
C ASP A 1059 -22.03 -5.28 -39.91
N MET A 1060 -21.09 -5.17 -38.97
CA MET A 1060 -20.95 -6.12 -37.85
C MET A 1060 -21.91 -5.85 -36.67
N LYS A 1061 -22.69 -4.75 -36.67
CA LYS A 1061 -23.63 -4.45 -35.56
C LYS A 1061 -24.60 -5.58 -35.23
N PRO A 1062 -25.23 -6.26 -36.21
CA PRO A 1062 -26.11 -7.38 -35.92
C PRO A 1062 -25.38 -8.57 -35.28
N PHE A 1063 -24.14 -8.82 -35.68
CA PHE A 1063 -23.28 -9.84 -35.08
C PHE A 1063 -22.98 -9.52 -33.61
N PHE A 1064 -22.67 -8.26 -33.29
CA PHE A 1064 -22.49 -7.80 -31.91
C PHE A 1064 -23.80 -7.80 -31.10
N SER A 1065 -24.95 -7.75 -31.75
CA SER A 1065 -26.26 -7.80 -31.11
C SER A 1065 -26.76 -9.22 -30.86
N ALA A 1066 -26.15 -10.22 -31.51
CA ALA A 1066 -26.52 -11.62 -31.34
C ALA A 1066 -26.18 -12.16 -29.95
N SER A 1067 -26.97 -13.12 -29.47
CA SER A 1067 -26.75 -13.81 -28.19
C SER A 1067 -25.36 -14.44 -28.10
N TYR A 1068 -24.76 -14.45 -26.91
CA TYR A 1068 -23.45 -15.06 -26.65
C TYR A 1068 -23.31 -16.47 -27.23
N ALA A 1069 -24.27 -17.38 -26.98
CA ALA A 1069 -24.23 -18.76 -27.51
C ALA A 1069 -24.09 -18.84 -29.05
N LYS A 1070 -24.80 -17.97 -29.78
CA LYS A 1070 -24.70 -17.90 -31.25
C LYS A 1070 -23.31 -17.43 -31.69
N VAL A 1071 -22.81 -16.35 -31.09
CA VAL A 1071 -21.48 -15.78 -31.42
C VAL A 1071 -20.38 -16.80 -31.10
N THR A 1072 -20.41 -17.41 -29.91
CA THR A 1072 -19.46 -18.47 -29.53
C THR A 1072 -19.46 -19.64 -30.52
N GLY A 1073 -20.63 -20.05 -31.02
CA GLY A 1073 -20.73 -21.09 -32.04
C GLY A 1073 -20.03 -20.73 -33.37
N TYR A 1074 -20.20 -19.49 -33.84
CA TYR A 1074 -19.51 -19.02 -35.05
C TYR A 1074 -18.00 -18.88 -34.84
N LEU A 1075 -17.56 -18.36 -33.69
CA LEU A 1075 -16.14 -18.26 -33.33
C LEU A 1075 -15.49 -19.65 -33.28
N ALA A 1076 -16.12 -20.62 -32.61
CA ALA A 1076 -15.59 -21.98 -32.51
C ALA A 1076 -15.47 -22.64 -33.89
N ARG A 1077 -16.47 -22.46 -34.76
CA ARG A 1077 -16.44 -22.99 -36.13
C ARG A 1077 -15.33 -22.36 -36.97
N ALA A 1078 -15.10 -21.05 -36.84
CA ALA A 1078 -14.01 -20.37 -37.54
C ALA A 1078 -12.63 -20.87 -37.09
N VAL A 1079 -12.42 -21.03 -35.79
CA VAL A 1079 -11.17 -21.55 -35.23
C VAL A 1079 -10.90 -22.99 -35.68
N VAL A 1080 -11.89 -23.87 -35.58
CA VAL A 1080 -11.75 -25.28 -36.02
C VAL A 1080 -11.47 -25.36 -37.52
N ASN A 1081 -12.19 -24.60 -38.34
CA ASN A 1081 -11.94 -24.56 -39.78
C ASN A 1081 -10.52 -24.08 -40.11
N HIS A 1082 -9.97 -23.13 -39.34
CA HIS A 1082 -8.63 -22.60 -39.55
C HIS A 1082 -7.54 -23.61 -39.17
N ILE A 1083 -7.70 -24.30 -38.03
CA ILE A 1083 -6.76 -25.36 -37.62
C ILE A 1083 -6.76 -26.50 -38.63
N LEU A 1084 -7.94 -26.95 -39.06
CA LEU A 1084 -8.08 -28.05 -40.02
C LEU A 1084 -7.59 -27.69 -41.43
N SER A 1085 -7.70 -26.42 -41.86
CA SER A 1085 -7.20 -26.00 -43.16
C SER A 1085 -5.68 -25.99 -43.23
N ASP A 1086 -5.01 -25.69 -42.11
CA ASP A 1086 -3.55 -25.62 -42.05
C ASP A 1086 -2.92 -27.02 -41.95
N ASP A 1087 -3.58 -27.98 -41.27
CA ASP A 1087 -3.17 -29.40 -41.23
C ASP A 1087 -3.23 -30.08 -42.61
N ILE A 1088 -4.15 -29.68 -43.49
CA ILE A 1088 -4.26 -30.25 -44.85
C ILE A 1088 -3.12 -29.77 -45.76
N SER A 1089 -2.41 -28.69 -45.39
CA SER A 1089 -1.29 -28.14 -46.19
C SER A 1089 0.11 -28.59 -45.75
N SER A 1090 0.24 -29.25 -44.59
CA SER A 1090 1.55 -29.59 -43.98
C SER A 1090 1.93 -31.08 -44.01
N PHE A 1091 1.16 -31.94 -44.71
CA PHE A 1091 1.63 -33.27 -45.09
C PHE A 1091 2.50 -33.22 -46.37
N ASN A 1092 3.67 -32.61 -46.28
CA ASN A 1092 4.80 -33.03 -47.11
C ASN A 1092 5.59 -34.05 -46.29
N LEU A 1093 5.33 -35.32 -46.59
CA LEU A 1093 6.16 -36.46 -46.22
C LEU A 1093 7.59 -36.19 -46.68
N ASP A 1094 8.48 -35.90 -45.73
CA ASP A 1094 9.88 -36.35 -45.70
C ASP A 1094 10.55 -35.77 -44.45
N ASP A 1095 10.42 -36.45 -43.31
CA ASP A 1095 11.62 -36.96 -42.63
C ASP A 1095 11.28 -37.93 -41.49
N GLN A 1096 12.15 -38.92 -41.35
CA GLN A 1096 11.95 -40.14 -40.59
C GLN A 1096 12.04 -39.96 -39.07
N CYS A 1097 11.39 -40.92 -38.39
CA CYS A 1097 11.77 -41.50 -37.08
C CYS A 1097 11.11 -40.92 -35.81
N CYS A 1098 9.81 -41.13 -35.66
CA CYS A 1098 9.22 -41.39 -34.34
C CYS A 1098 9.44 -42.87 -33.96
N LYS A 1099 10.35 -43.14 -33.03
CA LYS A 1099 10.22 -44.30 -32.13
C LYS A 1099 9.55 -43.82 -30.84
N VAL A 1100 8.48 -44.53 -30.51
CA VAL A 1100 7.69 -44.39 -29.28
C VAL A 1100 8.56 -44.67 -28.06
N SER A 1101 8.65 -43.70 -27.14
CA SER A 1101 8.72 -43.87 -25.69
C SER A 1101 8.29 -42.59 -25.00
#